data_AF-A0A914VRB5-F1
#
_entry.id   AF-A0A914VRB5-F1
#
_cell.length_a   1.000
_cell.length_b   1.000
_cell.length_c   1.000
_cell.angle_alpha   90.00
_cell.angle_beta   90.00
_cell.angle_gamma   90.00
#
_symmetry.space_group_name_H-M   'P 1'
#
loop_
_entity.id
_entity.type
_entity.pdbx_description
1 polymer ?
#
loop_
_entity_poly.entity_id
_entity_poly.type
_entity_poly.pdbx_seq_one_letter_code
_entity_poly.pdbx_strand_id
1 'polypeptide(L)'
;MYLRAPIAFRLVPISALLPSPWVVRLAQSRPLHRSRGSDFLSDHTQRRSVDQCEAAESPAVCNELDIHLRQRTYDGTCNNLRNFHWGASSTPLLRLLPAEYEDGTGSPIGFFDLRYSGYRKANPREVSQEVIAAKKIENDIRNTAILGHWGQFQAHDLSHSFEMAANCTTASFEREMCFNIDIPTSDRRIPQFETFPFMRSQSCAERSRRQQLNMVTAFMDGSHVYGSNEAVAQLLRDSDGLLRENIQYRSPGGLAYLPFDSEPSENTPCHRNKSQSSIHCFLAGDRRTNEQLMLLSLHTLFFREHNRIAKELKLINPEWSAETIYQEARKIIGAIIQKITFDDWLPIIIGPVGMALVGEYKGYKPDTNAGVENAVATAAMRFGHGLMVPVLRRLDPNFNPIPEGDVQLRDAFFAPHKLLEEGGIDPLLRGAVAAPTKDIVPDGIVNSELTDHLFPNFHRFALDLPALNIQRGRDHALPPYNAYRELCGLHRIATWDALKPESRDAKAVDRLAELYGHPECSSQDCLCRYRLGSWGRCDVATGKQDRVDQLVSGSFPPCTNSRTITRRCSGPIPRAFVSPIKQPVNGINVNLHFNDDALGQENMRLLNGNRKFGNLLNRRHDLFANMKSPLLDRTQFRDRSA
;
A
#
# COMPACT_ATOMS: atom_id res chain seq x y z
N MET A 1 -50.68 5.83 -24.02
CA MET A 1 -51.45 6.79 -23.21
C MET A 1 -51.53 6.29 -21.78
N TYR A 2 -50.61 6.70 -20.90
CA TYR A 2 -50.75 6.68 -19.44
C TYR A 2 -49.65 7.58 -18.84
N LEU A 3 -50.06 8.56 -18.04
CA LEU A 3 -49.20 9.55 -17.37
C LEU A 3 -49.05 9.20 -15.89
N ARG A 4 -47.85 9.44 -15.33
CA ARG A 4 -47.56 9.74 -13.90
C ARG A 4 -46.10 10.22 -13.84
N ALA A 5 -45.81 11.51 -13.74
CA ALA A 5 -45.92 12.41 -12.57
C ALA A 5 -44.58 12.51 -11.82
N PRO A 6 -43.95 13.71 -11.72
CA PRO A 6 -42.62 13.87 -11.12
C PRO A 6 -42.67 13.98 -9.59
N ILE A 7 -41.62 13.50 -8.93
CA ILE A 7 -41.45 13.62 -7.47
C ILE A 7 -40.89 15.00 -7.14
N ALA A 8 -41.64 15.79 -6.37
CA ALA A 8 -41.19 17.08 -5.84
C ALA A 8 -40.55 16.90 -4.46
N PHE A 9 -39.32 17.38 -4.28
CA PHE A 9 -38.69 17.46 -2.97
C PHE A 9 -39.36 18.55 -2.12
N ARG A 10 -39.94 18.17 -0.98
CA ARG A 10 -40.41 19.12 0.05
C ARG A 10 -39.24 19.49 0.97
N LEU A 11 -38.87 20.76 0.96
CA LEU A 11 -38.02 21.35 1.98
C LEU A 11 -38.79 21.42 3.31
N VAL A 12 -38.15 21.00 4.40
CA VAL A 12 -38.64 21.17 5.78
C VAL A 12 -37.69 22.14 6.48
N PRO A 13 -38.17 23.32 6.95
CA PRO A 13 -37.33 24.27 7.66
C PRO A 13 -37.13 23.82 9.11
N ILE A 14 -35.86 23.65 9.53
CA ILE A 14 -35.52 23.45 10.94
C ILE A 14 -35.34 24.83 11.58
N SER A 15 -36.38 25.32 12.24
CA SER A 15 -36.35 26.55 13.03
C SER A 15 -36.83 26.29 14.46
N ALA A 16 -36.02 25.62 15.27
CA ALA A 16 -36.07 25.64 16.73
C ALA A 16 -34.75 25.10 17.33
N LEU A 17 -34.34 25.69 18.47
CA LEU A 17 -33.17 25.39 19.33
C LEU A 17 -31.93 26.29 19.16
N LEU A 18 -32.06 27.55 19.57
CA LEU A 18 -30.97 28.35 20.13
C LEU A 18 -31.00 28.26 21.67
N PRO A 19 -29.84 28.37 22.34
CA PRO A 19 -29.72 29.49 23.28
C PRO A 19 -28.36 30.21 23.24
N SER A 20 -28.44 31.54 23.10
CA SER A 20 -27.56 32.64 23.56
C SER A 20 -26.01 32.60 23.50
N PRO A 21 -25.37 33.78 23.34
CA PRO A 21 -23.95 33.89 23.01
C PRO A 21 -23.03 34.00 24.24
N TRP A 22 -21.78 33.52 24.09
CA TRP A 22 -20.69 33.86 25.01
C TRP A 22 -19.47 34.42 24.28
N VAL A 23 -19.05 35.57 24.82
CA VAL A 23 -17.97 36.49 24.46
C VAL A 23 -16.69 35.86 23.87
N VAL A 24 -16.25 36.39 22.74
CA VAL A 24 -14.94 36.16 22.11
C VAL A 24 -13.79 36.61 23.01
N ARG A 25 -12.75 35.79 23.17
CA ARG A 25 -11.40 36.24 23.55
C ARG A 25 -10.43 36.02 22.39
N LEU A 26 -9.89 37.12 21.88
CA LEU A 26 -8.83 37.13 20.87
C LEU A 26 -7.53 36.54 21.44
N ALA A 27 -7.03 35.47 20.84
CA ALA A 27 -5.66 35.00 21.01
C ALA A 27 -4.87 35.31 19.73
N GLN A 28 -3.92 36.24 19.81
CA GLN A 28 -3.06 36.61 18.68
C GLN A 28 -1.94 35.57 18.51
N SER A 29 -2.02 34.71 17.49
CA SER A 29 -0.91 33.84 17.09
C SER A 29 0.10 34.60 16.21
N ARG A 30 1.36 34.66 16.65
CA ARG A 30 2.48 35.27 15.89
C ARG A 30 2.90 34.41 14.69
N PRO A 31 3.48 34.99 13.63
CA PRO A 31 3.90 34.23 12.45
C PRO A 31 5.10 33.33 12.76
N LEU A 32 5.00 32.05 12.39
CA LEU A 32 6.11 31.09 12.47
C LEU A 32 6.99 31.16 11.21
N HIS A 33 8.31 31.10 11.42
CA HIS A 33 9.30 31.19 10.35
C HIS A 33 9.26 29.98 9.40
N ARG A 34 9.41 30.25 8.09
CA ARG A 34 9.72 29.24 7.07
C ARG A 34 11.04 28.52 7.42
N SER A 35 10.97 27.27 7.86
CA SER A 35 12.08 26.31 7.79
C SER A 35 12.02 25.55 6.47
N ARG A 36 13.17 25.43 5.77
CA ARG A 36 13.28 24.67 4.51
C ARG A 36 13.06 23.18 4.80
N GLY A 37 12.09 22.57 4.13
CA GLY A 37 11.80 21.14 4.23
C GLY A 37 12.51 20.36 3.14
N SER A 38 13.68 19.80 3.45
CA SER A 38 14.40 18.83 2.62
C SER A 38 15.44 18.17 3.52
N ASP A 39 15.25 16.88 3.87
CA ASP A 39 16.24 15.90 4.41
C ASP A 39 15.62 14.81 5.34
N PHE A 40 14.34 14.90 5.70
CA PHE A 40 13.79 14.06 6.78
C PHE A 40 13.38 12.61 6.43
N LEU A 41 13.58 12.12 5.20
CA LEU A 41 12.92 10.90 4.70
C LEU A 41 13.82 9.74 4.23
N SER A 42 15.16 9.86 4.20
CA SER A 42 16.05 8.76 3.78
C SER A 42 16.85 8.11 4.92
N ASP A 43 17.39 8.87 5.88
CA ASP A 43 18.42 8.37 6.82
C ASP A 43 17.92 8.13 8.27
N HIS A 44 16.63 8.35 8.55
CA HIS A 44 16.02 8.14 9.87
C HIS A 44 14.91 7.09 9.92
N THR A 45 14.56 6.48 8.79
CA THR A 45 13.46 5.49 8.70
C THR A 45 13.89 4.08 9.11
N GLN A 46 15.15 3.67 8.91
CA GLN A 46 15.61 2.32 9.24
C GLN A 46 15.70 1.98 10.74
N ARG A 47 15.76 2.98 11.64
CA ARG A 47 15.82 2.76 13.09
C ARG A 47 14.47 2.91 13.82
N ARG A 48 13.38 3.23 13.11
CA ARG A 48 12.03 3.50 13.68
C ARG A 48 10.97 2.42 13.38
N SER A 49 11.37 1.23 12.92
CA SER A 49 10.41 0.17 12.55
C SER A 49 9.78 -0.55 13.75
N VAL A 50 10.34 -0.42 14.95
CA VAL A 50 9.75 -0.93 16.20
C VAL A 50 8.70 0.07 16.71
N ASP A 51 9.09 1.35 16.79
CA ASP A 51 8.27 2.47 17.26
C ASP A 51 6.92 2.60 16.53
N GLN A 52 6.77 2.15 15.28
CA GLN A 52 5.51 2.30 14.52
C GLN A 52 4.38 1.35 14.98
N CYS A 53 4.69 0.20 15.57
CA CYS A 53 3.66 -0.66 16.19
C CYS A 53 3.21 -0.04 17.53
N GLU A 54 4.16 0.49 18.31
CA GLU A 54 3.90 1.08 19.64
C GLU A 54 3.39 2.54 19.57
N ALA A 55 3.58 3.25 18.46
CA ALA A 55 3.01 4.59 18.25
C ALA A 55 1.47 4.56 18.16
N ALA A 56 0.90 3.43 17.74
CA ALA A 56 -0.54 3.16 17.81
C ALA A 56 -1.02 2.83 19.25
N GLU A 57 -0.10 2.64 20.20
CA GLU A 57 -0.37 2.50 21.65
C GLU A 57 -0.05 3.79 22.42
N SER A 58 0.73 4.72 21.85
CA SER A 58 0.96 6.04 22.42
C SER A 58 -0.36 6.79 22.57
N PRO A 59 -0.68 7.38 23.74
CA PRO A 59 -1.94 8.06 23.96
C PRO A 59 -2.00 9.35 23.14
N ALA A 60 -2.58 9.26 21.94
CA ALA A 60 -2.98 10.42 21.17
C ALA A 60 -4.04 11.18 21.96
N VAL A 61 -3.64 12.22 22.70
CA VAL A 61 -4.60 13.01 23.46
C VAL A 61 -5.44 13.79 22.46
N CYS A 62 -6.72 13.44 22.35
CA CYS A 62 -7.73 14.20 21.61
C CYS A 62 -8.04 15.50 22.35
N ASN A 63 -7.07 16.40 22.33
CA ASN A 63 -7.24 17.81 22.64
C ASN A 63 -8.32 18.38 21.68
N GLU A 64 -9.00 19.46 22.09
CA GLU A 64 -9.98 20.12 21.20
C GLU A 64 -11.15 19.21 20.75
N LEU A 65 -11.67 18.38 21.68
CA LEU A 65 -12.81 17.49 21.44
C LEU A 65 -14.01 18.18 20.74
N ASP A 66 -14.28 19.45 21.04
CA ASP A 66 -15.34 20.25 20.39
C ASP A 66 -15.17 20.40 18.86
N ILE A 67 -13.93 20.37 18.37
CA ILE A 67 -13.59 20.38 16.95
C ILE A 67 -13.71 18.97 16.37
N HIS A 68 -13.14 17.96 17.04
CA HIS A 68 -13.17 16.56 16.57
C HIS A 68 -14.58 15.94 16.59
N LEU A 69 -15.50 16.45 17.41
CA LEU A 69 -16.92 16.10 17.36
C LEU A 69 -17.65 16.64 16.12
N ARG A 70 -17.07 17.62 15.41
CA ARG A 70 -17.64 18.26 14.21
C ARG A 70 -16.92 17.85 12.92
N GLN A 71 -15.62 17.59 13.02
CA GLN A 71 -14.69 17.42 11.90
C GLN A 71 -13.80 16.18 12.11
N ARG A 72 -13.60 15.40 11.05
CA ARG A 72 -12.63 14.29 11.06
C ARG A 72 -11.21 14.86 11.03
N THR A 73 -10.30 14.26 11.79
CA THR A 73 -8.85 14.42 11.59
C THR A 73 -8.45 13.98 10.18
N TYR A 74 -7.25 14.34 9.72
CA TYR A 74 -6.74 13.89 8.42
C TYR A 74 -6.16 12.48 8.46
N ASP A 75 -5.61 12.07 9.60
CA ASP A 75 -5.02 10.76 9.81
C ASP A 75 -6.00 9.73 10.38
N GLY A 76 -7.27 10.10 10.61
CA GLY A 76 -8.30 9.22 11.17
C GLY A 76 -8.23 9.02 12.69
N THR A 77 -7.27 9.64 13.38
CA THR A 77 -7.21 9.61 14.85
C THR A 77 -8.44 10.27 15.48
N CYS A 78 -8.73 9.97 16.75
CA CYS A 78 -9.87 10.52 17.50
C CYS A 78 -11.27 10.16 16.97
N ASN A 79 -11.40 9.31 15.93
CA ASN A 79 -12.72 8.80 15.53
C ASN A 79 -13.37 7.94 16.62
N ASN A 80 -12.56 7.12 17.30
CA ASN A 80 -13.00 6.32 18.45
C ASN A 80 -12.46 6.94 19.74
N LEU A 81 -13.36 7.46 20.57
CA LEU A 81 -13.00 8.18 21.81
C LEU A 81 -12.53 7.28 22.97
N ARG A 82 -12.51 5.95 22.79
CA ARG A 82 -11.92 4.97 23.73
C ARG A 82 -10.56 4.45 23.26
N ASN A 83 -10.38 4.36 21.94
CA ASN A 83 -9.19 3.82 21.29
C ASN A 83 -8.80 4.70 20.11
N PHE A 84 -8.10 5.81 20.39
CA PHE A 84 -7.95 6.93 19.44
C PHE A 84 -7.29 6.58 18.10
N HIS A 85 -6.55 5.47 18.01
CA HIS A 85 -5.87 5.00 16.79
C HIS A 85 -6.67 3.96 15.98
N TRP A 86 -7.83 3.50 16.43
CA TRP A 86 -8.63 2.52 15.70
C TRP A 86 -9.15 3.08 14.38
N GLY A 87 -8.57 2.60 13.27
CA GLY A 87 -8.85 3.08 11.91
C GLY A 87 -7.99 4.26 11.45
N ALA A 88 -7.02 4.69 12.27
CA ALA A 88 -6.06 5.73 11.88
C ALA A 88 -5.04 5.22 10.85
N SER A 89 -4.48 6.14 10.07
CA SER A 89 -3.41 5.85 9.12
C SER A 89 -2.08 5.56 9.81
N SER A 90 -1.16 4.93 9.08
CA SER A 90 0.13 4.42 9.56
C SER A 90 0.03 3.38 10.69
N THR A 91 -1.13 2.74 10.87
CA THR A 91 -1.37 1.68 11.87
C THR A 91 -1.32 0.28 11.24
N PRO A 92 -1.11 -0.80 12.01
CA PRO A 92 -1.14 -2.17 11.50
C PRO A 92 -2.51 -2.58 10.94
N LEU A 93 -2.51 -3.28 9.80
CA LEU A 93 -3.70 -3.94 9.27
C LEU A 93 -4.20 -5.04 10.22
N LEU A 94 -5.51 -5.09 10.49
CA LEU A 94 -6.09 -6.07 11.41
C LEU A 94 -5.96 -7.50 10.89
N ARG A 95 -6.04 -8.49 11.79
CA ARG A 95 -5.88 -9.91 11.46
C ARG A 95 -7.15 -10.70 11.81
N LEU A 96 -7.91 -11.10 10.79
CA LEU A 96 -9.01 -12.08 10.93
C LEU A 96 -8.51 -13.44 11.43
N LEU A 97 -7.30 -13.81 11.01
CA LEU A 97 -6.61 -15.05 11.34
C LEU A 97 -5.13 -14.74 11.62
N PRO A 98 -4.45 -15.51 12.49
CA PRO A 98 -3.02 -15.33 12.78
C PRO A 98 -2.15 -15.40 11.52
N ALA A 99 -1.11 -14.58 11.43
CA ALA A 99 -0.19 -14.57 10.29
C ALA A 99 0.65 -15.86 10.19
N GLU A 100 0.72 -16.45 8.99
CA GLU A 100 1.51 -17.65 8.67
C GLU A 100 2.81 -17.31 7.93
N TYR A 101 3.89 -17.04 8.67
CA TYR A 101 5.25 -16.89 8.13
C TYR A 101 6.02 -18.22 8.15
N GLU A 102 6.89 -18.44 7.15
CA GLU A 102 7.66 -19.68 6.94
C GLU A 102 8.67 -19.96 8.08
N ASP A 103 9.26 -18.89 8.62
CA ASP A 103 10.17 -18.92 9.78
C ASP A 103 9.45 -18.74 11.14
N GLY A 104 8.15 -18.41 11.11
CA GLY A 104 7.31 -18.05 12.26
C GLY A 104 7.34 -16.56 12.65
N THR A 105 8.14 -15.72 11.98
CA THR A 105 8.38 -14.32 12.36
C THR A 105 8.18 -13.30 11.25
N GLY A 106 8.69 -13.53 10.03
CA GLY A 106 8.62 -12.53 8.97
C GLY A 106 9.14 -12.94 7.59
N SER A 107 9.68 -14.14 7.40
CA SER A 107 10.00 -14.68 6.07
C SER A 107 8.74 -15.28 5.43
N PRO A 108 8.32 -14.83 4.24
CA PRO A 108 7.05 -15.26 3.62
C PRO A 108 7.11 -16.72 3.16
N ILE A 109 5.95 -17.33 2.98
CA ILE A 109 5.84 -18.71 2.48
C ILE A 109 6.46 -18.82 1.07
N GLY A 110 7.43 -19.72 0.92
CA GLY A 110 8.21 -19.88 -0.33
C GLY A 110 9.41 -18.94 -0.45
N PHE A 111 9.93 -18.39 0.65
CA PHE A 111 11.15 -17.57 0.67
C PHE A 111 12.42 -18.43 0.73
N PHE A 112 12.34 -19.58 1.39
CA PHE A 112 13.35 -20.63 1.38
C PHE A 112 12.96 -21.74 0.39
N ASP A 113 13.95 -22.49 -0.11
CA ASP A 113 13.70 -23.66 -0.97
C ASP A 113 13.21 -24.87 -0.14
N LEU A 114 11.96 -24.78 0.33
CA LEU A 114 11.31 -25.78 1.16
C LEU A 114 10.19 -26.50 0.40
N ARG A 115 9.94 -27.74 0.82
CA ARG A 115 8.82 -28.56 0.34
C ARG A 115 7.72 -28.65 1.40
N TYR A 116 6.50 -28.72 0.92
CA TYR A 116 5.24 -28.72 1.64
C TYR A 116 4.50 -30.00 1.24
N SER A 117 4.55 -31.03 2.10
CA SER A 117 4.15 -32.41 1.79
C SER A 117 4.68 -32.92 0.43
N GLY A 118 5.97 -32.68 0.16
CA GLY A 118 6.64 -33.08 -1.08
C GLY A 118 6.65 -32.04 -2.22
N TYR A 119 5.73 -31.09 -2.23
CA TYR A 119 5.61 -30.08 -3.30
C TYR A 119 6.37 -28.79 -2.97
N ARG A 120 6.97 -28.13 -3.98
CA ARG A 120 7.38 -26.72 -3.82
C ARG A 120 6.13 -25.83 -3.84
N LYS A 121 6.21 -24.59 -3.34
CA LYS A 121 5.12 -23.63 -3.53
C LYS A 121 5.04 -23.25 -5.00
N ALA A 122 3.82 -23.29 -5.55
CA ALA A 122 3.53 -22.93 -6.93
C ALA A 122 4.17 -21.58 -7.31
N ASN A 123 4.70 -21.46 -8.52
CA ASN A 123 5.22 -20.19 -9.00
C ASN A 123 4.03 -19.21 -9.23
N PRO A 124 4.07 -17.96 -8.70
CA PRO A 124 2.98 -16.99 -8.89
C PRO A 124 2.63 -16.69 -10.36
N ARG A 125 3.62 -16.68 -11.25
CA ARG A 125 3.47 -16.44 -12.69
C ARG A 125 2.88 -17.64 -13.42
N GLU A 126 3.24 -18.86 -13.02
CA GLU A 126 2.57 -20.08 -13.54
C GLU A 126 1.09 -20.07 -13.16
N VAL A 127 0.75 -19.84 -11.88
CA VAL A 127 -0.65 -19.75 -11.43
C VAL A 127 -1.41 -18.64 -12.17
N SER A 128 -0.77 -17.49 -12.40
CA SER A 128 -1.36 -16.41 -13.21
C SER A 128 -1.73 -16.88 -14.62
N GLN A 129 -0.77 -17.42 -15.37
CA GLN A 129 -0.95 -17.81 -16.78
C GLN A 129 -1.86 -19.04 -16.96
N GLU A 130 -1.85 -19.97 -16.01
CA GLU A 130 -2.51 -21.27 -16.14
C GLU A 130 -3.93 -21.30 -15.54
N VAL A 131 -4.22 -20.43 -14.58
CA VAL A 131 -5.50 -20.42 -13.83
C VAL A 131 -6.24 -19.08 -13.91
N ILE A 132 -5.54 -17.95 -13.98
CA ILE A 132 -6.16 -16.61 -13.82
C ILE A 132 -6.29 -15.85 -15.16
N ALA A 133 -5.35 -16.04 -16.07
CA ALA A 133 -5.30 -15.34 -17.34
C ALA A 133 -6.49 -15.68 -18.24
N ALA A 134 -7.19 -14.63 -18.70
CA ALA A 134 -8.36 -14.76 -19.53
C ALA A 134 -8.01 -15.20 -20.95
N LYS A 135 -8.54 -16.35 -21.38
CA LYS A 135 -8.41 -16.85 -22.76
C LYS A 135 -9.35 -16.13 -23.72
N LYS A 136 -10.45 -15.60 -23.18
CA LYS A 136 -11.47 -14.80 -23.86
C LYS A 136 -11.95 -13.69 -22.93
N ILE A 137 -12.27 -12.53 -23.50
CA ILE A 137 -12.92 -11.43 -22.77
C ILE A 137 -14.43 -11.53 -22.98
N GLU A 138 -15.17 -11.59 -21.88
CA GLU A 138 -16.63 -11.50 -21.85
C GLU A 138 -17.06 -10.27 -21.03
N ASN A 139 -18.24 -9.73 -21.35
CA ASN A 139 -18.74 -8.47 -20.81
C ASN A 139 -20.03 -8.71 -20.02
N ASP A 140 -20.14 -8.16 -18.82
CA ASP A 140 -21.42 -8.15 -18.10
C ASP A 140 -22.28 -7.00 -18.61
N ILE A 141 -23.24 -7.31 -19.48
CA ILE A 141 -24.14 -6.32 -20.08
C ILE A 141 -25.11 -5.66 -19.08
N ARG A 142 -25.16 -6.12 -17.83
CA ARG A 142 -26.00 -5.52 -16.77
C ARG A 142 -25.29 -4.40 -16.01
N ASN A 143 -23.96 -4.33 -16.10
CA ASN A 143 -23.13 -3.44 -15.30
C ASN A 143 -22.16 -2.67 -16.19
N THR A 144 -21.98 -1.37 -15.91
CA THR A 144 -21.09 -0.51 -16.71
C THR A 144 -19.67 -0.53 -16.18
N ALA A 145 -18.68 -0.16 -17.00
CA ALA A 145 -17.27 -0.20 -16.63
C ALA A 145 -16.93 0.64 -15.38
N ILE A 146 -17.78 1.61 -15.02
CA ILE A 146 -17.67 2.37 -13.77
C ILE A 146 -17.68 1.47 -12.51
N LEU A 147 -18.29 0.27 -12.55
CA LEU A 147 -18.36 -0.65 -11.40
C LEU A 147 -16.96 -1.04 -10.91
N GLY A 148 -16.06 -1.39 -11.83
CA GLY A 148 -14.67 -1.74 -11.53
C GLY A 148 -13.85 -0.52 -11.09
N HIS A 149 -14.02 0.62 -11.77
CA HIS A 149 -13.29 1.85 -11.45
C HIS A 149 -13.70 2.47 -10.10
N TRP A 150 -14.98 2.41 -9.72
CA TRP A 150 -15.43 2.78 -8.38
C TRP A 150 -14.83 1.84 -7.31
N GLY A 151 -14.78 0.54 -7.59
CA GLY A 151 -14.11 -0.43 -6.71
C GLY A 151 -12.63 -0.10 -6.48
N GLN A 152 -11.90 0.32 -7.52
CA GLN A 152 -10.52 0.77 -7.40
C GLN A 152 -10.42 2.06 -6.57
N PHE A 153 -11.26 3.06 -6.84
CA PHE A 153 -11.32 4.34 -6.14
C PHE A 153 -11.55 4.13 -4.62
N GLN A 154 -12.52 3.28 -4.26
CA GLN A 154 -12.81 2.96 -2.86
C GLN A 154 -11.74 2.08 -2.19
N ALA A 155 -11.11 1.16 -2.93
CA ALA A 155 -9.97 0.39 -2.40
C ALA A 155 -8.79 1.30 -2.03
N HIS A 156 -8.64 2.44 -2.73
CA HIS A 156 -7.61 3.43 -2.44
C HIS A 156 -7.94 4.31 -1.23
N ASP A 157 -9.22 4.58 -0.93
CA ASP A 157 -9.64 5.25 0.30
C ASP A 157 -9.31 4.41 1.54
N LEU A 158 -9.58 3.11 1.46
CA LEU A 158 -9.52 2.18 2.60
C LEU A 158 -8.12 1.66 2.90
N SER A 159 -7.27 1.46 1.88
CA SER A 159 -6.00 0.76 2.10
C SER A 159 -4.84 1.16 1.19
N HIS A 160 -3.64 1.23 1.80
CA HIS A 160 -2.36 1.37 1.11
C HIS A 160 -1.22 0.76 1.94
N SER A 161 -0.67 -0.38 1.52
CA SER A 161 0.57 -0.92 2.09
C SER A 161 1.76 -0.50 1.23
N PHE A 162 2.44 0.57 1.64
CA PHE A 162 3.60 1.13 0.95
C PHE A 162 4.71 0.08 0.78
N GLU A 163 5.53 0.20 -0.27
CA GLU A 163 6.63 -0.73 -0.54
C GLU A 163 7.93 -0.25 0.12
N MET A 164 8.75 -1.17 0.63
CA MET A 164 10.06 -0.81 1.17
C MET A 164 10.96 -0.26 0.06
N ALA A 165 11.61 0.88 0.31
CA ALA A 165 12.53 1.50 -0.65
C ALA A 165 13.77 0.61 -0.87
N ALA A 166 13.74 -0.16 -1.96
CA ALA A 166 14.73 -1.18 -2.29
C ALA A 166 14.91 -1.28 -3.81
N ASN A 167 16.12 -1.60 -4.29
CA ASN A 167 16.37 -1.82 -5.72
C ASN A 167 16.39 -3.30 -6.07
N CYS A 168 15.20 -3.90 -6.12
CA CYS A 168 15.02 -5.31 -6.44
C CYS A 168 15.27 -5.69 -7.91
N THR A 169 15.82 -4.78 -8.73
CA THR A 169 16.16 -5.06 -10.15
C THR A 169 17.54 -5.67 -10.34
N THR A 170 18.42 -5.58 -9.35
CA THR A 170 19.76 -6.21 -9.35
C THR A 170 19.85 -7.30 -8.29
N ALA A 171 20.37 -8.47 -8.63
CA ALA A 171 20.40 -9.65 -7.75
C ALA A 171 21.27 -9.53 -6.48
N SER A 172 21.92 -8.39 -6.26
CA SER A 172 22.87 -8.16 -5.18
C SER A 172 22.32 -7.20 -4.10
N PHE A 173 22.48 -7.66 -2.85
CA PHE A 173 22.38 -6.95 -1.56
C PHE A 173 21.07 -6.95 -0.74
N GLU A 174 19.85 -6.97 -1.30
CA GLU A 174 18.64 -6.63 -0.51
C GLU A 174 17.60 -7.76 -0.26
N ARG A 175 18.02 -9.02 -0.11
CA ARG A 175 17.11 -10.19 0.07
C ARG A 175 16.07 -10.09 1.21
N GLU A 176 16.26 -9.27 2.24
CA GLU A 176 15.24 -9.11 3.31
C GLU A 176 14.08 -8.19 2.90
N MET A 177 14.31 -7.32 1.91
CA MET A 177 13.34 -6.34 1.38
C MET A 177 12.81 -6.73 -0.01
N CYS A 178 13.55 -7.55 -0.76
CA CYS A 178 13.15 -8.05 -2.07
C CYS A 178 12.67 -9.52 -2.00
N PHE A 179 11.54 -9.82 -2.61
CA PHE A 179 10.98 -11.17 -2.73
C PHE A 179 10.49 -11.43 -4.15
N ASN A 180 11.42 -11.31 -5.10
CA ASN A 180 11.19 -11.40 -6.54
C ASN A 180 10.44 -12.68 -6.95
N ILE A 181 9.76 -12.60 -8.10
CA ILE A 181 8.99 -13.71 -8.68
C ILE A 181 9.81 -14.30 -9.82
N ASP A 182 10.22 -15.56 -9.72
CA ASP A 182 10.93 -16.25 -10.80
C ASP A 182 10.07 -16.35 -12.05
N ILE A 183 10.65 -16.12 -13.23
CA ILE A 183 9.96 -16.28 -14.52
C ILE A 183 10.19 -17.72 -15.00
N PRO A 184 9.13 -18.51 -15.27
CA PRO A 184 9.29 -19.87 -15.77
C PRO A 184 10.01 -19.92 -17.12
N THR A 185 10.83 -20.95 -17.36
CA THR A 185 11.48 -21.15 -18.66
C THR A 185 10.51 -21.45 -19.80
N SER A 186 9.25 -21.77 -19.47
CA SER A 186 8.13 -21.97 -20.39
C SER A 186 7.29 -20.70 -20.62
N ASP A 187 7.65 -19.55 -20.04
CA ASP A 187 6.94 -18.29 -20.28
C ASP A 187 7.01 -17.91 -21.76
N ARG A 188 5.90 -17.43 -22.30
CA ARG A 188 5.76 -17.04 -23.71
C ARG A 188 6.42 -15.70 -24.01
N ARG A 189 6.71 -14.90 -22.98
CA ARG A 189 7.45 -13.63 -23.11
C ARG A 189 8.95 -13.94 -23.12
N ILE A 190 9.67 -13.36 -24.08
CA ILE A 190 11.10 -13.65 -24.35
C ILE A 190 11.92 -13.56 -23.04
N PRO A 191 12.75 -14.57 -22.71
CA PRO A 191 13.53 -14.62 -21.47
C PRO A 191 14.73 -13.65 -21.51
N GLN A 192 14.46 -12.35 -21.57
CA GLN A 192 15.46 -11.30 -21.35
C GLN A 192 15.80 -11.12 -19.86
N PHE A 193 14.97 -11.68 -18.97
CA PHE A 193 15.06 -11.53 -17.52
C PHE A 193 14.70 -12.84 -16.82
N GLU A 194 15.30 -13.08 -15.64
CA GLU A 194 15.06 -14.28 -14.83
C GLU A 194 13.93 -14.09 -13.81
N THR A 195 13.63 -12.85 -13.39
CA THR A 195 12.64 -12.57 -12.33
C THR A 195 11.89 -11.25 -12.56
N PHE A 196 10.66 -11.14 -12.03
CA PHE A 196 10.02 -9.84 -11.79
C PHE A 196 10.49 -9.26 -10.44
N PRO A 197 10.87 -7.98 -10.37
CA PRO A 197 11.21 -7.32 -9.10
C PRO A 197 9.96 -7.23 -8.23
N PHE A 198 10.13 -7.53 -6.95
CA PHE A 198 9.04 -7.41 -5.97
C PHE A 198 9.61 -6.86 -4.65
N MET A 199 9.22 -5.65 -4.31
CA MET A 199 9.53 -5.02 -3.02
C MET A 199 8.50 -5.46 -1.99
N ARG A 200 8.95 -5.91 -0.83
CA ARG A 200 8.08 -6.29 0.30
C ARG A 200 7.42 -5.04 0.91
N SER A 201 6.23 -5.19 1.46
CA SER A 201 5.47 -4.06 2.02
C SER A 201 6.02 -3.62 3.38
N GLN A 202 6.00 -2.32 3.62
CA GLN A 202 6.39 -1.70 4.89
C GLN A 202 5.59 -2.29 6.06
N SER A 203 6.29 -2.49 7.17
CA SER A 203 5.79 -3.22 8.32
C SER A 203 6.51 -2.82 9.59
N CYS A 204 5.82 -2.90 10.72
CA CYS A 204 6.44 -2.91 12.04
C CYS A 204 6.51 -4.34 12.61
N ALA A 205 7.07 -4.49 13.81
CA ALA A 205 7.20 -5.77 14.50
C ALA A 205 6.38 -5.78 15.79
N GLU A 206 5.32 -6.60 15.83
CA GLU A 206 4.46 -6.80 17.00
C GLU A 206 4.75 -8.17 17.60
N ARG A 207 5.16 -8.26 18.87
CA ARG A 207 5.52 -9.54 19.53
C ARG A 207 6.50 -10.40 18.69
N SER A 208 7.48 -9.74 18.09
CA SER A 208 8.47 -10.31 17.14
C SER A 208 7.91 -10.89 15.83
N ARG A 209 6.66 -10.57 15.46
CA ARG A 209 6.06 -10.91 14.17
C ARG A 209 5.85 -9.68 13.29
N ARG A 210 6.06 -9.81 11.99
CA ARG A 210 5.89 -8.74 10.99
C ARG A 210 4.41 -8.42 10.79
N GLN A 211 4.03 -7.14 10.94
CA GLN A 211 2.68 -6.64 10.63
C GLN A 211 2.77 -5.51 9.60
N GLN A 212 2.08 -5.65 8.47
CA GLN A 212 2.03 -4.61 7.44
C GLN A 212 1.18 -3.43 7.90
N LEU A 213 1.65 -2.23 7.58
CA LEU A 213 0.93 -1.00 7.89
C LEU A 213 -0.09 -0.68 6.80
N ASN A 214 -1.18 -0.04 7.22
CA ASN A 214 -2.05 0.74 6.35
C ASN A 214 -1.62 2.21 6.41
N MET A 215 -1.19 2.79 5.29
CA MET A 215 -0.70 4.17 5.23
C MET A 215 -1.80 5.20 4.92
N VAL A 216 -3.05 4.76 4.77
CA VAL A 216 -4.25 5.61 4.65
C VAL A 216 -5.22 5.34 5.80
N THR A 217 -6.26 6.17 5.93
CA THR A 217 -7.33 5.94 6.91
C THR A 217 -8.10 4.67 6.58
N ALA A 218 -8.71 4.03 7.58
CA ALA A 218 -9.56 2.86 7.36
C ALA A 218 -11.04 3.23 7.06
N PHE A 219 -11.36 4.52 7.10
CA PHE A 219 -12.71 5.04 6.90
C PHE A 219 -12.95 5.37 5.44
N MET A 220 -14.19 5.23 4.97
CA MET A 220 -14.64 5.87 3.73
C MET A 220 -14.84 7.36 4.00
N ASP A 221 -13.77 8.15 4.06
CA ASP A 221 -13.79 9.58 4.38
C ASP A 221 -13.20 10.47 3.27
N GLY A 222 -12.86 9.89 2.12
CA GLY A 222 -12.28 10.62 0.99
C GLY A 222 -10.81 10.99 1.21
N SER A 223 -10.07 10.27 2.04
CA SER A 223 -8.63 10.49 2.24
C SER A 223 -7.83 10.38 0.93
N HIS A 224 -8.29 9.60 -0.05
CA HIS A 224 -7.72 9.57 -1.39
C HIS A 224 -7.93 10.87 -2.21
N VAL A 225 -8.87 11.73 -1.79
CA VAL A 225 -9.04 13.10 -2.29
C VAL A 225 -8.27 14.11 -1.42
N TYR A 226 -8.32 13.96 -0.09
CA TYR A 226 -7.88 14.97 0.89
C TYR A 226 -6.50 14.75 1.52
N GLY A 227 -5.92 13.57 1.38
CA GLY A 227 -4.72 13.12 2.09
C GLY A 227 -5.04 12.47 3.43
N SER A 228 -4.24 11.48 3.81
CA SER A 228 -4.35 10.78 5.10
C SER A 228 -3.42 11.36 6.18
N ASN A 229 -2.95 12.59 6.01
CA ASN A 229 -2.19 13.34 7.01
C ASN A 229 -2.28 14.85 6.73
N GLU A 230 -2.04 15.67 7.76
CA GLU A 230 -2.19 17.12 7.67
C GLU A 230 -1.25 17.76 6.64
N ALA A 231 0.01 17.31 6.51
CA ALA A 231 0.96 17.91 5.58
C ALA A 231 0.51 17.78 4.11
N VAL A 232 -0.03 16.62 3.73
CA VAL A 232 -0.64 16.41 2.40
C VAL A 232 -1.92 17.23 2.26
N ALA A 233 -2.78 17.26 3.28
CA ALA A 233 -4.02 18.02 3.23
C ALA A 233 -3.77 19.53 3.05
N GLN A 234 -2.82 20.12 3.78
CA GLN A 234 -2.45 21.53 3.63
C GLN A 234 -1.78 21.80 2.27
N LEU A 235 -0.98 20.86 1.75
CA LEU A 235 -0.40 20.97 0.40
C LEU A 235 -1.46 21.01 -0.70
N LEU A 236 -2.62 20.38 -0.50
CA LEU A 236 -3.72 20.30 -1.48
C LEU A 236 -4.70 21.49 -1.42
N ARG A 237 -4.64 22.34 -0.39
CA ARG A 237 -5.62 23.41 -0.12
C ARG A 237 -5.14 24.80 -0.54
N ASP A 238 -6.09 25.67 -0.87
CA ASP A 238 -5.83 27.11 -1.06
C ASP A 238 -6.29 27.95 0.14
N SER A 239 -6.12 29.28 0.04
CA SER A 239 -6.47 30.24 1.10
C SER A 239 -7.96 30.45 1.31
N ASP A 240 -8.80 30.05 0.34
CA ASP A 240 -10.22 30.39 0.29
C ASP A 240 -11.11 29.22 0.75
N GLY A 241 -10.48 28.07 1.05
CA GLY A 241 -11.15 26.87 1.52
C GLY A 241 -11.45 25.87 0.40
N LEU A 242 -10.84 26.05 -0.78
CA LEU A 242 -10.94 25.13 -1.90
C LEU A 242 -9.75 24.16 -1.92
N LEU A 243 -9.82 23.16 -2.79
CA LEU A 243 -8.65 22.43 -3.25
C LEU A 243 -7.96 23.22 -4.38
N ARG A 244 -6.62 23.25 -4.35
CA ARG A 244 -5.79 23.97 -5.33
C ARG A 244 -6.06 23.46 -6.75
N GLU A 245 -6.26 24.39 -7.67
CA GLU A 245 -6.41 24.08 -9.09
C GLU A 245 -5.04 24.01 -9.79
N ASN A 246 -4.95 23.28 -10.90
CA ASN A 246 -3.80 23.40 -11.81
C ASN A 246 -3.65 24.85 -12.29
N ILE A 247 -2.45 25.39 -12.35
CA ILE A 247 -2.22 26.77 -12.82
C ILE A 247 -1.85 26.84 -14.31
N GLN A 248 -1.50 25.71 -14.93
CA GLN A 248 -1.02 25.64 -16.32
C GLN A 248 -2.14 25.17 -17.27
N TYR A 249 -2.96 24.22 -16.83
CA TYR A 249 -3.96 23.56 -17.67
C TYR A 249 -5.40 23.73 -17.17
N ARG A 250 -6.33 23.73 -18.13
CA ARG A 250 -7.80 23.66 -17.97
C ARG A 250 -8.32 22.64 -18.97
N SER A 251 -9.51 22.08 -18.73
CA SER A 251 -10.17 21.26 -19.75
C SER A 251 -10.60 22.11 -20.94
N PRO A 252 -10.94 21.51 -22.11
CA PRO A 252 -11.47 22.25 -23.25
C PRO A 252 -12.72 23.09 -22.91
N GLY A 253 -13.52 22.64 -21.94
CA GLY A 253 -14.67 23.39 -21.40
C GLY A 253 -14.33 24.38 -20.29
N GLY A 254 -13.05 24.72 -20.07
CA GLY A 254 -12.61 25.68 -19.05
C GLY A 254 -12.65 25.17 -17.60
N LEU A 255 -12.87 23.87 -17.37
CA LEU A 255 -12.95 23.32 -16.02
C LEU A 255 -11.54 23.03 -15.44
N ALA A 256 -11.41 23.18 -14.12
CA ALA A 256 -10.16 22.96 -13.40
C ALA A 256 -9.65 21.50 -13.52
N TYR A 257 -8.33 21.34 -13.44
CA TYR A 257 -7.67 20.05 -13.20
C TYR A 257 -6.99 20.06 -11.83
N LEU A 258 -6.64 18.88 -11.34
CA LEU A 258 -5.77 18.70 -10.17
C LEU A 258 -4.43 19.45 -10.35
N PRO A 259 -3.77 19.88 -9.28
CA PRO A 259 -2.43 20.44 -9.36
C PRO A 259 -1.43 19.36 -9.80
N PHE A 260 -0.27 19.73 -10.34
CA PHE A 260 0.83 18.78 -10.53
C PHE A 260 1.58 18.54 -9.22
N ASP A 261 2.21 17.37 -9.10
CA ASP A 261 3.23 17.14 -8.08
C ASP A 261 4.43 18.07 -8.33
N SER A 262 4.81 18.83 -7.31
CA SER A 262 5.85 19.85 -7.38
C SER A 262 7.27 19.32 -7.16
N GLU A 263 7.42 18.07 -6.72
CA GLU A 263 8.74 17.41 -6.58
C GLU A 263 8.86 16.16 -7.47
N PRO A 264 8.85 16.32 -8.81
CA PRO A 264 9.04 15.21 -9.73
C PRO A 264 10.48 14.68 -9.65
N SER A 265 10.68 13.63 -8.86
CA SER A 265 11.90 12.81 -8.93
C SER A 265 12.12 12.28 -10.35
N GLU A 266 13.37 11.98 -10.73
CA GLU A 266 13.67 11.40 -12.06
C GLU A 266 12.98 10.04 -12.32
N ASN A 267 12.51 9.36 -11.26
CA ASN A 267 11.77 8.10 -11.32
C ASN A 267 10.24 8.26 -11.23
N THR A 268 9.71 9.49 -11.26
CA THR A 268 8.27 9.75 -11.17
C THR A 268 7.53 9.12 -12.36
N PRO A 269 6.51 8.26 -12.14
CA PRO A 269 5.99 7.38 -13.19
C PRO A 269 5.58 8.08 -14.49
N CYS A 270 4.85 9.19 -14.39
CA CYS A 270 4.32 9.91 -15.55
C CYS A 270 5.39 10.62 -16.41
N HIS A 271 6.59 10.83 -15.84
CA HIS A 271 7.70 11.55 -16.47
C HIS A 271 8.90 10.62 -16.74
N ARG A 272 8.76 9.30 -16.53
CA ARG A 272 9.86 8.35 -16.66
C ARG A 272 10.32 8.16 -18.11
N ASN A 273 9.40 8.27 -19.07
CA ASN A 273 9.72 8.26 -20.49
C ASN A 273 9.57 9.66 -21.12
N LYS A 274 10.63 10.46 -21.04
CA LYS A 274 10.66 11.85 -21.55
C LYS A 274 10.42 11.97 -23.08
N SER A 275 10.51 10.88 -23.84
CA SER A 275 10.18 10.89 -25.28
C SER A 275 8.69 10.67 -25.57
N GLN A 276 7.92 10.15 -24.59
CA GLN A 276 6.47 10.05 -24.67
C GLN A 276 5.79 11.29 -24.10
N SER A 277 6.26 11.85 -22.98
CA SER A 277 5.70 13.07 -22.41
C SER A 277 6.62 13.78 -21.40
N SER A 278 6.46 15.09 -21.29
CA SER A 278 6.99 15.94 -20.21
C SER A 278 5.95 16.29 -19.14
N ILE A 279 4.72 15.79 -19.25
CA ILE A 279 3.64 16.09 -18.30
C ILE A 279 3.91 15.38 -16.96
N HIS A 280 3.92 16.17 -15.88
CA HIS A 280 4.06 15.66 -14.52
C HIS A 280 2.82 14.88 -14.06
N CYS A 281 2.99 14.00 -13.07
CA CYS A 281 1.85 13.38 -12.41
C CYS A 281 1.00 14.46 -11.70
N PHE A 282 -0.32 14.28 -11.71
CA PHE A 282 -1.24 15.05 -10.90
C PHE A 282 -1.12 14.69 -9.41
N LEU A 283 -1.38 15.65 -8.54
CA LEU A 283 -1.33 15.51 -7.09
C LEU A 283 -2.75 15.54 -6.53
N ALA A 284 -3.08 14.54 -5.70
CA ALA A 284 -4.29 14.46 -4.89
C ALA A 284 -3.96 13.75 -3.56
N GLY A 285 -4.98 13.39 -2.77
CA GLY A 285 -4.80 12.74 -1.47
C GLY A 285 -4.05 11.41 -1.51
N ASP A 286 -4.23 10.61 -2.56
CA ASP A 286 -3.56 9.32 -2.74
C ASP A 286 -2.46 9.35 -3.81
N ARG A 287 -1.33 8.67 -3.54
CA ARG A 287 -0.16 8.64 -4.46
C ARG A 287 -0.39 7.83 -5.73
N ARG A 288 -1.40 6.95 -5.78
CA ARG A 288 -1.75 6.12 -6.95
C ARG A 288 -2.76 6.82 -7.86
N THR A 289 -3.10 8.09 -7.62
CA THR A 289 -4.05 8.90 -8.43
C THR A 289 -3.83 8.81 -9.94
N ASN A 290 -2.58 8.69 -10.39
CA ASN A 290 -2.21 8.62 -11.82
C ASN A 290 -2.02 7.19 -12.32
N GLU A 291 -2.34 6.16 -11.54
CA GLU A 291 -2.08 4.77 -11.91
C GLU A 291 -2.72 4.45 -13.26
N GLN A 292 -3.97 4.84 -13.50
CA GLN A 292 -4.62 4.77 -14.81
C GLN A 292 -5.63 5.91 -15.04
N LEU A 293 -5.95 6.21 -16.32
CA LEU A 293 -6.72 7.39 -16.74
C LEU A 293 -8.14 7.53 -16.14
N MET A 294 -8.90 6.45 -15.97
CA MET A 294 -10.23 6.49 -15.35
C MET A 294 -10.16 6.79 -13.85
N LEU A 295 -9.15 6.28 -13.15
CA LEU A 295 -8.92 6.59 -11.74
C LEU A 295 -8.62 8.09 -11.59
N LEU A 296 -7.68 8.60 -12.37
CA LEU A 296 -7.34 10.04 -12.43
C LEU A 296 -8.56 10.91 -12.79
N SER A 297 -9.46 10.41 -13.64
CA SER A 297 -10.72 11.07 -13.99
C SER A 297 -11.69 11.14 -12.80
N LEU A 298 -11.78 10.09 -11.98
CA LEU A 298 -12.58 10.09 -10.75
C LEU A 298 -11.99 11.03 -9.68
N HIS A 299 -10.68 11.02 -9.46
CA HIS A 299 -10.04 12.01 -8.56
C HIS A 299 -10.32 13.45 -9.02
N THR A 300 -10.24 13.71 -10.34
CA THR A 300 -10.57 15.04 -10.91
C THR A 300 -12.04 15.39 -10.72
N LEU A 301 -12.97 14.43 -10.83
CA LEU A 301 -14.40 14.64 -10.62
C LEU A 301 -14.71 15.05 -9.17
N PHE A 302 -14.19 14.32 -8.17
CA PHE A 302 -14.43 14.63 -6.75
C PHE A 302 -13.70 15.89 -6.27
N PHE A 303 -12.54 16.19 -6.84
CA PHE A 303 -11.88 17.50 -6.69
C PHE A 303 -12.78 18.66 -7.18
N ARG A 304 -13.36 18.53 -8.39
CA ARG A 304 -14.28 19.54 -8.93
C ARG A 304 -15.54 19.68 -8.07
N GLU A 305 -16.10 18.56 -7.59
CA GLU A 305 -17.30 18.58 -6.76
C GLU A 305 -17.05 19.21 -5.38
N HIS A 306 -15.88 18.98 -4.77
CA HIS A 306 -15.48 19.72 -3.57
C HIS A 306 -15.43 21.24 -3.84
N ASN A 307 -14.73 21.67 -4.89
CA ASN A 307 -14.64 23.10 -5.23
C ASN A 307 -16.01 23.70 -5.58
N ARG A 308 -16.94 22.93 -6.17
CA ARG A 308 -18.32 23.36 -6.41
C ARG A 308 -19.08 23.55 -5.09
N ILE A 309 -19.09 22.54 -4.22
CA ILE A 309 -19.77 22.60 -2.91
C ILE A 309 -19.20 23.73 -2.06
N ALA A 310 -17.88 23.89 -1.99
CA ALA A 310 -17.24 24.95 -1.21
C ALA A 310 -17.62 26.36 -1.68
N LYS A 311 -17.69 26.58 -3.01
CA LYS A 311 -18.16 27.85 -3.59
C LYS A 311 -19.62 28.13 -3.23
N GLU A 312 -20.52 27.16 -3.36
CA GLU A 312 -21.92 27.30 -2.95
C GLU A 312 -22.08 27.57 -1.44
N LEU A 313 -21.34 26.84 -0.59
CA LEU A 313 -21.35 27.06 0.86
C LEU A 313 -20.90 28.48 1.23
N LYS A 314 -19.95 29.07 0.49
CA LYS A 314 -19.46 30.44 0.71
C LYS A 314 -20.46 31.50 0.25
N LEU A 315 -21.22 31.23 -0.81
CA LEU A 315 -22.32 32.10 -1.24
C LEU A 315 -23.47 32.12 -0.22
N ILE A 316 -23.82 30.95 0.33
CA ILE A 316 -24.89 30.81 1.34
C ILE A 316 -24.43 31.35 2.71
N ASN A 317 -23.15 31.19 3.05
CA ASN A 317 -22.58 31.62 4.34
C ASN A 317 -21.36 32.54 4.14
N PRO A 318 -21.57 33.83 3.78
CA PRO A 318 -20.47 34.76 3.52
C PRO A 318 -19.49 34.94 4.69
N GLU A 319 -19.98 34.82 5.93
CA GLU A 319 -19.20 34.97 7.16
C GLU A 319 -18.34 33.74 7.51
N TRP A 320 -18.51 32.59 6.83
CA TRP A 320 -17.72 31.40 7.14
C TRP A 320 -16.25 31.57 6.73
N SER A 321 -15.34 31.13 7.60
CA SER A 321 -13.91 31.08 7.32
C SER A 321 -13.58 30.02 6.26
N ALA A 322 -12.46 30.19 5.56
CA ALA A 322 -11.92 29.20 4.62
C ALA A 322 -11.79 27.79 5.22
N GLU A 323 -11.42 27.69 6.50
CA GLU A 323 -11.38 26.40 7.23
C GLU A 323 -12.78 25.78 7.37
N THR A 324 -13.78 26.57 7.73
CA THR A 324 -15.17 26.07 7.89
C THR A 324 -15.72 25.59 6.55
N ILE A 325 -15.49 26.36 5.49
CA ILE A 325 -15.88 26.04 4.11
C ILE A 325 -15.26 24.71 3.66
N TYR A 326 -13.94 24.57 3.83
CA TYR A 326 -13.23 23.35 3.46
C TYR A 326 -13.75 22.12 4.22
N GLN A 327 -13.90 22.21 5.55
CA GLN A 327 -14.25 21.04 6.36
C GLN A 327 -15.70 20.60 6.14
N GLU A 328 -16.65 21.53 5.97
CA GLU A 328 -18.03 21.16 5.63
C GLU A 328 -18.14 20.60 4.19
N ALA A 329 -17.40 21.16 3.21
CA ALA A 329 -17.34 20.57 1.86
C ALA A 329 -16.70 19.16 1.87
N ARG A 330 -15.60 18.96 2.62
CA ARG A 330 -14.96 17.65 2.83
C ARG A 330 -15.91 16.63 3.46
N LYS A 331 -16.66 17.04 4.48
CA LYS A 331 -17.66 16.21 5.17
C LYS A 331 -18.82 15.79 4.26
N ILE A 332 -19.31 16.69 3.40
CA ILE A 332 -20.34 16.37 2.39
C ILE A 332 -19.79 15.38 1.36
N ILE A 333 -18.57 15.59 0.86
CA ILE A 333 -17.92 14.66 -0.08
C ILE A 333 -17.76 13.25 0.51
N GLY A 334 -17.28 13.15 1.77
CA GLY A 334 -17.22 11.86 2.48
C GLY A 334 -18.59 11.18 2.60
N ALA A 335 -19.66 11.95 2.85
CA ALA A 335 -21.02 11.41 2.89
C ALA A 335 -21.53 10.94 1.51
N ILE A 336 -21.19 11.65 0.43
CA ILE A 336 -21.50 11.24 -0.96
C ILE A 336 -20.80 9.91 -1.28
N ILE A 337 -19.50 9.80 -0.96
CA ILE A 337 -18.69 8.60 -1.19
C ILE A 337 -19.24 7.41 -0.41
N GLN A 338 -19.60 7.59 0.87
CA GLN A 338 -20.25 6.56 1.69
C GLN A 338 -21.59 6.13 1.09
N LYS A 339 -22.44 7.08 0.71
CA LYS A 339 -23.77 6.80 0.17
C LYS A 339 -23.71 5.99 -1.12
N ILE A 340 -22.93 6.43 -2.12
CA ILE A 340 -22.75 5.69 -3.38
C ILE A 340 -22.20 4.28 -3.11
N THR A 341 -21.27 4.15 -2.16
CA THR A 341 -20.66 2.85 -1.86
C THR A 341 -21.63 1.88 -1.21
N PHE A 342 -22.40 2.30 -0.20
CA PHE A 342 -23.30 1.39 0.53
C PHE A 342 -24.65 1.17 -0.16
N ASP A 343 -25.20 2.16 -0.85
CA ASP A 343 -26.54 2.08 -1.46
C ASP A 343 -26.50 1.57 -2.90
N ASP A 344 -25.49 1.99 -3.70
CA ASP A 344 -25.46 1.72 -5.15
C ASP A 344 -24.44 0.64 -5.52
N TRP A 345 -23.20 0.71 -5.01
CA TRP A 345 -22.11 -0.20 -5.41
C TRP A 345 -22.12 -1.54 -4.66
N LEU A 346 -22.12 -1.52 -3.34
CA LEU A 346 -21.98 -2.72 -2.50
C LEU A 346 -23.07 -3.78 -2.78
N PRO A 347 -24.36 -3.44 -2.99
CA PRO A 347 -25.40 -4.42 -3.31
C PRO A 347 -25.17 -5.18 -4.61
N ILE A 348 -24.49 -4.56 -5.59
CA ILE A 348 -24.11 -5.21 -6.86
C ILE A 348 -22.99 -6.23 -6.62
N ILE A 349 -22.03 -5.89 -5.74
CA ILE A 349 -20.84 -6.71 -5.47
C ILE A 349 -21.13 -7.92 -4.59
N ILE A 350 -21.76 -7.72 -3.42
CA ILE A 350 -21.98 -8.80 -2.44
C ILE A 350 -23.37 -9.44 -2.53
N GLY A 351 -24.25 -8.88 -3.36
CA GLY A 351 -25.59 -9.39 -3.61
C GLY A 351 -26.52 -9.33 -2.38
N PRO A 352 -27.76 -9.82 -2.52
CA PRO A 352 -28.74 -9.79 -1.43
C PRO A 352 -28.31 -10.61 -0.20
N VAL A 353 -27.56 -11.70 -0.39
CA VAL A 353 -27.04 -12.53 0.72
C VAL A 353 -25.97 -11.76 1.50
N GLY A 354 -25.02 -11.11 0.83
CA GLY A 354 -24.03 -10.28 1.51
C GLY A 354 -24.64 -9.06 2.19
N MET A 355 -25.59 -8.38 1.54
CA MET A 355 -26.29 -7.24 2.16
C MET A 355 -27.12 -7.65 3.39
N ALA A 356 -27.67 -8.86 3.41
CA ALA A 356 -28.34 -9.41 4.61
C ALA A 356 -27.37 -9.66 5.78
N LEU A 357 -26.09 -9.97 5.50
CA LEU A 357 -25.05 -10.09 6.53
C LEU A 357 -24.56 -8.73 7.04
N VAL A 358 -24.49 -7.71 6.17
CA VAL A 358 -24.20 -6.31 6.58
C VAL A 358 -25.34 -5.77 7.46
N GLY A 359 -26.58 -6.00 7.04
CA GLY A 359 -27.79 -5.60 7.77
C GLY A 359 -28.03 -4.09 7.81
N GLU A 360 -29.10 -3.69 8.49
CA GLU A 360 -29.43 -2.28 8.69
C GLU A 360 -28.47 -1.60 9.68
N TYR A 361 -28.14 -0.33 9.42
CA TYR A 361 -27.30 0.45 10.31
C TYR A 361 -28.04 0.83 11.60
N LYS A 362 -27.56 0.33 12.75
CA LYS A 362 -28.17 0.52 14.08
C LYS A 362 -27.48 1.60 14.93
N GLY A 363 -26.76 2.52 14.28
CA GLY A 363 -25.96 3.55 14.96
C GLY A 363 -24.52 3.12 15.26
N TYR A 364 -23.72 4.07 15.74
CA TYR A 364 -22.30 3.90 16.06
C TYR A 364 -22.09 2.99 17.27
N LYS A 365 -21.09 2.09 17.18
CA LYS A 365 -20.67 1.19 18.25
C LYS A 365 -19.23 1.52 18.67
N PRO A 366 -19.00 2.09 19.87
CA PRO A 366 -17.66 2.51 20.30
C PRO A 366 -16.69 1.35 20.58
N ASP A 367 -17.20 0.13 20.68
CA ASP A 367 -16.38 -1.08 20.93
C ASP A 367 -16.05 -1.85 19.63
N THR A 368 -16.34 -1.28 18.45
CA THR A 368 -15.94 -1.82 17.15
C THR A 368 -14.65 -1.17 16.68
N ASN A 369 -13.62 -1.97 16.40
CA ASN A 369 -12.40 -1.51 15.73
C ASN A 369 -12.68 -1.36 14.24
N ALA A 370 -12.41 -0.18 13.69
CA ALA A 370 -12.67 0.17 12.30
C ALA A 370 -11.46 -0.02 11.37
N GLY A 371 -10.32 -0.53 11.87
CA GLY A 371 -9.15 -0.81 11.04
C GLY A 371 -9.43 -1.86 9.96
N VAL A 372 -8.88 -1.68 8.75
CA VAL A 372 -9.05 -2.64 7.65
C VAL A 372 -8.27 -3.93 7.94
N GLU A 373 -8.90 -5.07 7.70
CA GLU A 373 -8.24 -6.37 7.83
C GLU A 373 -7.26 -6.63 6.67
N ASN A 374 -6.12 -7.21 7.01
CA ASN A 374 -5.05 -7.52 6.07
C ASN A 374 -5.54 -8.43 4.94
N ALA A 375 -6.43 -9.39 5.24
CA ALA A 375 -7.09 -10.24 4.25
C ALA A 375 -7.94 -9.43 3.25
N VAL A 376 -8.61 -8.37 3.70
CA VAL A 376 -9.48 -7.53 2.88
C VAL A 376 -8.66 -6.64 1.95
N ALA A 377 -7.67 -5.91 2.49
CA ALA A 377 -6.77 -5.04 1.72
C ALA A 377 -5.87 -5.83 0.73
N THR A 378 -5.45 -7.04 1.11
CA THR A 378 -4.42 -7.78 0.37
C THR A 378 -4.99 -8.83 -0.59
N ALA A 379 -6.19 -9.35 -0.33
CA ALA A 379 -6.82 -10.36 -1.18
C ALA A 379 -8.25 -10.00 -1.56
N ALA A 380 -9.17 -9.80 -0.61
CA ALA A 380 -10.60 -9.75 -0.92
C ALA A 380 -10.96 -8.61 -1.89
N MET A 381 -10.56 -7.36 -1.59
CA MET A 381 -10.84 -6.20 -2.47
C MET A 381 -10.15 -6.26 -3.85
N ARG A 382 -9.22 -7.20 -4.05
CA ARG A 382 -8.52 -7.39 -5.33
C ARG A 382 -9.35 -8.16 -6.36
N PHE A 383 -10.57 -8.59 -6.01
CA PHE A 383 -11.55 -9.12 -6.96
C PHE A 383 -11.80 -8.13 -8.12
N GLY A 384 -11.73 -6.82 -7.85
CA GLY A 384 -11.92 -5.76 -8.83
C GLY A 384 -10.96 -5.81 -10.02
N HIS A 385 -9.77 -6.42 -9.88
CA HIS A 385 -8.87 -6.66 -11.00
C HIS A 385 -9.50 -7.53 -12.11
N GLY A 386 -10.47 -8.38 -11.77
CA GLY A 386 -11.22 -9.18 -12.73
C GLY A 386 -12.31 -8.39 -13.48
N LEU A 387 -12.74 -7.25 -12.94
CA LEU A 387 -13.74 -6.36 -13.56
C LEU A 387 -13.12 -5.29 -14.49
N MET A 388 -11.80 -5.12 -14.44
CA MET A 388 -11.10 -4.14 -15.26
C MET A 388 -11.24 -4.47 -16.75
N VAL A 389 -11.71 -3.48 -17.51
CA VAL A 389 -11.84 -3.56 -18.96
C VAL A 389 -10.46 -3.39 -19.63
N PRO A 390 -10.13 -4.15 -20.71
CA PRO A 390 -8.85 -4.02 -21.40
C PRO A 390 -8.76 -2.76 -22.27
N VAL A 391 -9.88 -2.10 -22.55
CA VAL A 391 -9.96 -0.90 -23.40
C VAL A 391 -10.88 0.12 -22.74
N LEU A 392 -10.34 1.31 -22.48
CA LEU A 392 -11.09 2.46 -22.00
C LEU A 392 -11.77 3.13 -23.19
N ARG A 393 -13.11 3.05 -23.24
CA ARG A 393 -13.91 3.70 -24.27
C ARG A 393 -13.90 5.21 -24.11
N ARG A 394 -13.88 5.97 -25.21
CA ARG A 394 -13.91 7.44 -25.18
C ARG A 394 -14.94 8.01 -26.14
N LEU A 395 -15.95 8.68 -25.59
CA LEU A 395 -17.15 9.09 -26.33
C LEU A 395 -17.40 10.60 -26.33
N ASP A 396 -17.82 11.13 -27.47
CA ASP A 396 -18.23 12.52 -27.67
C ASP A 396 -19.55 12.83 -26.92
N PRO A 397 -20.04 14.09 -26.92
CA PRO A 397 -21.32 14.46 -26.30
C PRO A 397 -22.55 13.72 -26.86
N ASN A 398 -22.45 13.12 -28.05
CA ASN A 398 -23.50 12.35 -28.71
C ASN A 398 -23.33 10.82 -28.52
N PHE A 399 -22.39 10.39 -27.67
CA PHE A 399 -22.03 8.99 -27.41
C PHE A 399 -21.40 8.24 -28.61
N ASN A 400 -20.82 8.96 -29.58
CA ASN A 400 -19.99 8.38 -30.65
C ASN A 400 -18.51 8.33 -30.23
N PRO A 401 -17.67 7.43 -30.78
CA PRO A 401 -16.23 7.44 -30.55
C PRO A 401 -15.58 8.79 -30.93
N ILE A 402 -14.67 9.29 -30.10
CA ILE A 402 -13.91 10.51 -30.42
C ILE A 402 -12.83 10.24 -31.49
N PRO A 403 -12.37 11.26 -32.25
CA PRO A 403 -11.35 11.09 -33.30
C PRO A 403 -10.04 10.45 -32.83
N GLU A 404 -9.67 10.67 -31.57
CA GLU A 404 -8.48 10.10 -30.91
C GLU A 404 -8.65 8.60 -30.57
N GLY A 405 -9.83 8.02 -30.80
CA GLY A 405 -10.13 6.60 -30.59
C GLY A 405 -10.18 6.19 -29.11
N ASP A 406 -10.28 4.88 -28.87
CA ASP A 406 -10.24 4.30 -27.52
C ASP A 406 -8.80 4.05 -27.04
N VAL A 407 -8.58 3.94 -25.73
CA VAL A 407 -7.23 3.71 -25.15
C VAL A 407 -7.14 2.29 -24.59
N GLN A 408 -6.14 1.50 -25.01
CA GLN A 408 -5.85 0.22 -24.36
C GLN A 408 -5.37 0.46 -22.93
N LEU A 409 -5.73 -0.40 -21.98
CA LEU A 409 -5.40 -0.19 -20.57
C LEU A 409 -3.88 -0.08 -20.35
N ARG A 410 -3.06 -0.83 -21.11
CA ARG A 410 -1.59 -0.73 -21.10
C ARG A 410 -1.04 0.68 -21.39
N ASP A 411 -1.76 1.45 -22.21
CA ASP A 411 -1.41 2.79 -22.68
C ASP A 411 -2.07 3.90 -21.83
N ALA A 412 -2.99 3.51 -20.94
CA ALA A 412 -3.64 4.39 -19.97
C ALA A 412 -2.85 4.52 -18.65
N PHE A 413 -1.89 3.62 -18.40
CA PHE A 413 -1.10 3.64 -17.17
C PHE A 413 -0.15 4.84 -17.12
N PHE A 414 -0.21 5.63 -16.04
CA PHE A 414 0.66 6.80 -15.81
C PHE A 414 0.72 7.80 -16.99
N ALA A 415 -0.39 7.98 -17.71
CA ALA A 415 -0.45 8.72 -18.97
C ALA A 415 -1.23 10.07 -18.90
N PRO A 416 -0.97 10.99 -17.96
CA PRO A 416 -1.77 12.20 -17.75
C PRO A 416 -1.83 13.14 -18.98
N HIS A 417 -0.86 13.04 -19.89
CA HIS A 417 -0.86 13.76 -21.16
C HIS A 417 -2.11 13.45 -22.00
N LYS A 418 -2.56 12.18 -22.06
CA LYS A 418 -3.78 11.80 -22.79
C LYS A 418 -5.02 12.52 -22.25
N LEU A 419 -5.09 12.74 -20.93
CA LEU A 419 -6.19 13.48 -20.32
C LEU A 419 -6.11 14.98 -20.64
N LEU A 420 -4.92 15.56 -20.75
CA LEU A 420 -4.76 16.97 -21.11
C LEU A 420 -4.99 17.24 -22.59
N GLU A 421 -4.49 16.35 -23.46
CA GLU A 421 -4.37 16.56 -24.91
C GLU A 421 -5.52 15.92 -25.70
N GLU A 422 -6.12 14.83 -25.21
CA GLU A 422 -7.11 14.02 -25.94
C GLU A 422 -8.52 14.10 -25.31
N GLY A 423 -8.96 15.32 -24.97
CA GLY A 423 -10.36 15.64 -24.67
C GLY A 423 -10.79 15.75 -23.20
N GLY A 424 -9.90 15.56 -22.22
CA GLY A 424 -10.24 15.67 -20.81
C GLY A 424 -10.89 14.42 -20.21
N ILE A 425 -11.58 14.60 -19.07
CA ILE A 425 -12.25 13.50 -18.35
C ILE A 425 -13.60 13.12 -18.98
N ASP A 426 -14.24 14.05 -19.69
CA ASP A 426 -15.61 13.88 -20.17
C ASP A 426 -15.77 12.67 -21.12
N PRO A 427 -14.88 12.42 -22.11
CA PRO A 427 -15.01 11.26 -22.99
C PRO A 427 -14.83 9.94 -22.26
N LEU A 428 -13.92 9.91 -21.30
CA LEU A 428 -13.62 8.78 -20.42
C LEU A 428 -14.81 8.46 -19.50
N LEU A 429 -15.40 9.48 -18.86
CA LEU A 429 -16.60 9.31 -18.04
C LEU A 429 -17.80 8.82 -18.86
N ARG A 430 -18.06 9.37 -20.05
CA ARG A 430 -19.13 8.87 -20.95
C ARG A 430 -18.88 7.43 -21.36
N GLY A 431 -17.63 7.08 -21.72
CA GLY A 431 -17.24 5.71 -22.04
C GLY A 431 -17.48 4.75 -20.87
N ALA A 432 -17.11 5.12 -19.66
CA ALA A 432 -17.25 4.27 -18.48
C ALA A 432 -18.71 4.03 -18.03
N VAL A 433 -19.64 4.95 -18.33
CA VAL A 433 -21.08 4.75 -18.06
C VAL A 433 -21.85 4.13 -19.23
N ALA A 434 -21.30 4.13 -20.45
CA ALA A 434 -21.94 3.53 -21.63
C ALA A 434 -21.42 2.12 -21.96
N ALA A 435 -20.14 1.84 -21.70
CA ALA A 435 -19.52 0.55 -21.96
C ALA A 435 -19.81 -0.44 -20.82
N PRO A 436 -20.02 -1.73 -21.11
CA PRO A 436 -20.15 -2.75 -20.08
C PRO A 436 -18.81 -2.98 -19.36
N THR A 437 -18.88 -3.48 -18.13
CA THR A 437 -17.71 -4.00 -17.40
C THR A 437 -17.30 -5.38 -17.92
N LYS A 438 -16.09 -5.82 -17.58
CA LYS A 438 -15.64 -7.18 -17.88
C LYS A 438 -16.28 -8.16 -16.88
N ASP A 439 -16.82 -9.27 -17.36
CA ASP A 439 -17.36 -10.33 -16.49
C ASP A 439 -16.25 -11.26 -15.97
N ILE A 440 -16.47 -11.91 -14.82
CA ILE A 440 -15.58 -12.90 -14.22
C ILE A 440 -16.12 -14.31 -14.52
N VAL A 441 -15.63 -14.87 -15.62
CA VAL A 441 -16.04 -16.18 -16.15
C VAL A 441 -14.96 -17.25 -15.92
N PRO A 442 -15.33 -18.56 -15.90
CA PRO A 442 -14.45 -19.70 -15.65
C PRO A 442 -13.01 -19.60 -16.19
N ASP A 443 -12.85 -19.39 -17.50
CA ASP A 443 -11.57 -19.30 -18.21
C ASP A 443 -11.17 -17.85 -18.55
N GLY A 444 -11.69 -16.89 -17.78
CA GLY A 444 -11.73 -15.48 -18.12
C GLY A 444 -11.57 -14.53 -16.93
N ILE A 445 -10.75 -14.84 -15.91
CA ILE A 445 -10.72 -14.04 -14.67
C ILE A 445 -10.05 -12.67 -14.87
N VAL A 446 -8.81 -12.59 -15.36
CA VAL A 446 -8.08 -11.31 -15.55
C VAL A 446 -7.57 -11.15 -16.97
N ASN A 447 -7.74 -9.96 -17.56
CA ASN A 447 -7.38 -9.68 -18.95
C ASN A 447 -5.86 -9.51 -19.19
N SER A 448 -5.42 -9.64 -20.45
CA SER A 448 -4.00 -9.57 -20.86
C SER A 448 -3.28 -8.27 -20.50
N GLU A 449 -4.00 -7.15 -20.40
CA GLU A 449 -3.42 -5.85 -20.04
C GLU A 449 -2.89 -5.85 -18.61
N LEU A 450 -3.40 -6.76 -17.76
CA LEU A 450 -3.00 -6.91 -16.37
C LEU A 450 -2.13 -8.15 -16.11
N THR A 451 -2.22 -9.21 -16.92
CA THR A 451 -1.34 -10.39 -16.78
C THR A 451 0.00 -10.24 -17.49
N ASP A 452 0.05 -9.57 -18.64
CA ASP A 452 1.21 -9.59 -19.54
C ASP A 452 1.73 -8.21 -19.94
N HIS A 453 0.92 -7.17 -19.73
CA HIS A 453 1.19 -5.80 -20.13
C HIS A 453 1.00 -4.77 -19.00
N LEU A 454 1.14 -5.17 -17.73
CA LEU A 454 1.04 -4.23 -16.62
C LEU A 454 2.24 -3.26 -16.64
N PHE A 455 1.96 -1.96 -16.64
CA PHE A 455 2.95 -0.88 -16.53
C PHE A 455 4.13 -0.95 -17.53
N PRO A 456 3.89 -1.15 -18.84
CA PRO A 456 4.93 -1.49 -19.81
C PRO A 456 5.87 -0.32 -20.11
N ASN A 457 5.36 0.92 -19.97
CA ASN A 457 6.11 2.16 -20.17
C ASN A 457 6.84 2.64 -18.89
N PHE A 458 6.53 2.05 -17.73
CA PHE A 458 7.10 2.47 -16.44
C PHE A 458 8.21 1.55 -15.95
N HIS A 459 8.10 0.23 -16.13
CA HIS A 459 9.20 -0.70 -15.84
C HIS A 459 10.03 -0.97 -17.10
N ARG A 460 11.22 -1.59 -16.95
CA ARG A 460 12.01 -2.07 -18.11
C ARG A 460 11.30 -3.16 -18.92
N PHE A 461 10.25 -3.76 -18.34
CA PHE A 461 9.42 -4.82 -18.89
C PHE A 461 8.07 -4.81 -18.19
N ALA A 462 7.03 -5.28 -18.87
CA ALA A 462 5.71 -5.38 -18.26
C ALA A 462 5.64 -6.42 -17.13
N LEU A 463 4.91 -6.10 -16.06
CA LEU A 463 4.67 -6.98 -14.93
C LEU A 463 3.40 -7.83 -15.11
N ASP A 464 3.06 -8.60 -14.08
CA ASP A 464 1.89 -9.49 -14.02
C ASP A 464 1.15 -9.25 -12.69
N LEU A 465 -0.03 -8.61 -12.75
CA LEU A 465 -0.76 -8.18 -11.57
C LEU A 465 -1.27 -9.37 -10.72
N PRO A 466 -1.87 -10.44 -11.28
CA PRO A 466 -2.18 -11.63 -10.48
C PRO A 466 -0.96 -12.30 -9.82
N ALA A 467 0.19 -12.37 -10.50
CA ALA A 467 1.41 -12.90 -9.89
C ALA A 467 1.87 -12.02 -8.71
N LEU A 468 1.83 -10.68 -8.87
CA LEU A 468 2.09 -9.73 -7.78
C LEU A 468 1.09 -9.90 -6.63
N ASN A 469 -0.19 -10.18 -6.90
CA ASN A 469 -1.21 -10.41 -5.86
C ASN A 469 -0.91 -11.67 -5.04
N ILE A 470 -0.57 -12.78 -5.70
CA ILE A 470 -0.19 -14.03 -5.03
C ILE A 470 1.07 -13.83 -4.18
N GLN A 471 2.09 -13.14 -4.72
CA GLN A 471 3.33 -12.87 -4.00
C GLN A 471 3.12 -11.91 -2.82
N ARG A 472 2.24 -10.91 -2.96
CA ARG A 472 1.83 -10.00 -1.88
C ARG A 472 1.04 -10.72 -0.77
N GLY A 473 0.18 -11.68 -1.13
CA GLY A 473 -0.47 -12.55 -0.14
C GLY A 473 0.52 -13.35 0.70
N ARG A 474 1.60 -13.84 0.09
CA ARG A 474 2.72 -14.52 0.80
C ARG A 474 3.52 -13.56 1.67
N ASP A 475 3.89 -12.38 1.15
CA ASP A 475 4.59 -11.31 1.88
C ASP A 475 3.84 -10.88 3.15
N HIS A 476 2.53 -10.74 3.04
CA HIS A 476 1.62 -10.40 4.13
C HIS A 476 1.30 -11.58 5.05
N ALA A 477 1.79 -12.79 4.75
CA ALA A 477 1.52 -14.02 5.48
C ALA A 477 0.01 -14.26 5.71
N LEU A 478 -0.76 -14.13 4.63
CA LEU A 478 -2.16 -14.54 4.63
C LEU A 478 -2.24 -16.07 4.82
N PRO A 479 -3.08 -16.55 5.75
CA PRO A 479 -3.45 -17.96 5.87
C PRO A 479 -4.01 -18.56 4.55
N PRO A 480 -4.04 -19.89 4.44
CA PRO A 480 -4.57 -20.60 3.27
C PRO A 480 -6.08 -20.42 3.07
N TYR A 481 -6.53 -20.75 1.86
CA TYR A 481 -7.93 -20.78 1.48
C TYR A 481 -8.83 -21.58 2.46
N ASN A 482 -8.40 -22.77 2.90
CA ASN A 482 -9.17 -23.59 3.85
C ASN A 482 -9.36 -22.92 5.22
N ALA A 483 -8.39 -22.14 5.72
CA ALA A 483 -8.53 -21.43 6.99
C ALA A 483 -9.59 -20.32 6.90
N TYR A 484 -9.68 -19.62 5.76
CA TYR A 484 -10.76 -18.66 5.50
C TYR A 484 -12.12 -19.34 5.25
N ARG A 485 -12.15 -20.54 4.66
CA ARG A 485 -13.40 -21.33 4.56
C ARG A 485 -13.96 -21.65 5.93
N GLU A 486 -13.12 -22.19 6.82
CA GLU A 486 -13.48 -22.55 8.19
C GLU A 486 -13.94 -21.30 8.99
N LEU A 487 -13.24 -20.17 8.86
CA LEU A 487 -13.65 -18.88 9.43
C LEU A 487 -15.06 -18.45 8.96
N CYS A 488 -15.38 -18.67 7.68
CA CYS A 488 -16.68 -18.36 7.09
C CYS A 488 -17.74 -19.46 7.32
N GLY A 489 -17.47 -20.47 8.15
CA GLY A 489 -18.39 -21.57 8.43
C GLY A 489 -18.57 -22.58 7.28
N LEU A 490 -17.70 -22.55 6.27
CA LEU A 490 -17.69 -23.49 5.15
C LEU A 490 -16.84 -24.72 5.47
N HIS A 491 -17.21 -25.87 4.91
CA HIS A 491 -16.43 -27.10 5.08
C HIS A 491 -15.04 -27.01 4.45
N ARG A 492 -14.04 -27.53 5.15
CA ARG A 492 -12.66 -27.68 4.66
C ARG A 492 -12.61 -28.60 3.44
N ILE A 493 -11.84 -28.20 2.42
CA ILE A 493 -11.58 -29.02 1.23
C ILE A 493 -10.39 -29.95 1.51
N ALA A 494 -10.67 -31.25 1.69
CA ALA A 494 -9.65 -32.28 1.90
C ALA A 494 -9.05 -32.81 0.58
N THR A 495 -9.83 -32.82 -0.52
CA THR A 495 -9.40 -33.28 -1.85
C THR A 495 -9.82 -32.27 -2.91
N TRP A 496 -9.08 -32.18 -4.03
CA TRP A 496 -9.43 -31.26 -5.11
C TRP A 496 -10.79 -31.57 -5.74
N ASP A 497 -11.17 -32.84 -5.83
CA ASP A 497 -12.50 -33.22 -6.32
C ASP A 497 -13.64 -32.69 -5.45
N ALA A 498 -13.43 -32.48 -4.14
CA ALA A 498 -14.43 -31.86 -3.28
C ALA A 498 -14.65 -30.36 -3.58
N LEU A 499 -13.71 -29.67 -4.25
CA LEU A 499 -13.87 -28.28 -4.67
C LEU A 499 -14.61 -28.16 -6.03
N LYS A 500 -14.58 -29.20 -6.87
CA LYS A 500 -15.19 -29.16 -8.22
C LYS A 500 -16.70 -28.81 -8.21
N PRO A 501 -17.55 -29.32 -7.31
CA PRO A 501 -18.97 -28.95 -7.25
C PRO A 501 -19.23 -27.48 -6.86
N GLU A 502 -18.28 -26.84 -6.18
CA GLU A 502 -18.38 -25.44 -5.74
C GLU A 502 -17.72 -24.46 -6.73
N SER A 503 -16.84 -24.95 -7.60
CA SER A 503 -16.17 -24.15 -8.61
C SER A 503 -17.02 -23.96 -9.87
N ARG A 504 -16.99 -22.76 -10.46
CA ARG A 504 -17.53 -22.52 -11.80
C ARG A 504 -16.59 -23.06 -12.91
N ASP A 505 -15.33 -23.35 -12.59
CA ASP A 505 -14.38 -24.01 -13.47
C ASP A 505 -13.76 -25.26 -12.80
N ALA A 506 -14.13 -26.45 -13.27
CA ALA A 506 -13.53 -27.70 -12.81
C ALA A 506 -12.10 -27.88 -13.34
N LYS A 507 -11.76 -27.34 -14.52
CA LYS A 507 -10.41 -27.43 -15.12
C LYS A 507 -9.43 -26.53 -14.37
N ALA A 508 -9.87 -25.37 -13.90
CA ALA A 508 -9.09 -24.54 -12.98
C ALA A 508 -8.75 -25.30 -11.69
N VAL A 509 -9.67 -26.11 -11.16
CA VAL A 509 -9.42 -26.96 -9.98
C VAL A 509 -8.39 -28.06 -10.29
N ASP A 510 -8.46 -28.71 -11.45
CA ASP A 510 -7.44 -29.66 -11.89
C ASP A 510 -6.06 -28.99 -12.03
N ARG A 511 -6.00 -27.79 -12.63
CA ARG A 511 -4.74 -27.04 -12.80
C ARG A 511 -4.18 -26.53 -11.47
N LEU A 512 -5.04 -26.15 -10.52
CA LEU A 512 -4.64 -25.87 -9.13
C LEU A 512 -4.08 -27.12 -8.44
N ALA A 513 -4.62 -28.31 -8.71
CA ALA A 513 -4.10 -29.55 -8.18
C ALA A 513 -2.67 -29.85 -8.67
N GLU A 514 -2.42 -29.67 -9.95
CA GLU A 514 -1.08 -29.83 -10.54
C GLU A 514 -0.06 -28.83 -9.96
N LEU A 515 -0.46 -27.57 -9.76
CA LEU A 515 0.43 -26.49 -9.31
C LEU A 515 0.68 -26.48 -7.79
N TYR A 516 -0.34 -26.74 -6.97
CA TYR A 516 -0.26 -26.71 -5.50
C TYR A 516 -0.12 -28.10 -4.85
N GLY A 517 -0.26 -29.18 -5.62
CA GLY A 517 -0.16 -30.57 -5.15
C GLY A 517 -1.42 -31.04 -4.43
N HIS A 518 -1.59 -30.65 -3.17
CA HIS A 518 -2.69 -31.09 -2.30
C HIS A 518 -3.34 -29.86 -1.63
N PRO A 519 -4.68 -29.77 -1.54
CA PRO A 519 -5.36 -28.51 -1.21
C PRO A 519 -4.99 -27.99 0.19
N GLU A 520 -4.80 -28.92 1.13
CA GLU A 520 -4.41 -28.63 2.50
C GLU A 520 -2.95 -28.16 2.66
N CYS A 521 -2.07 -28.43 1.67
CA CYS A 521 -0.64 -28.07 1.70
C CYS A 521 -0.35 -26.57 1.57
N SER A 522 -1.42 -25.77 1.49
CA SER A 522 -1.39 -24.34 1.67
C SER A 522 -1.19 -23.90 3.14
N SER A 523 -1.46 -24.78 4.13
CA SER A 523 -1.56 -24.51 5.59
C SER A 523 -0.37 -24.93 6.47
N GLN A 524 -0.34 -24.43 7.71
CA GLN A 524 0.44 -24.99 8.83
C GLN A 524 0.12 -26.45 9.20
N ASP A 525 -1.04 -27.03 8.82
CA ASP A 525 -1.39 -28.41 9.16
C ASP A 525 -0.67 -29.44 8.30
N CYS A 526 -0.42 -29.09 7.03
CA CYS A 526 0.32 -29.90 6.06
C CYS A 526 1.75 -29.39 5.80
N LEU A 527 2.15 -28.32 6.48
CA LEU A 527 3.55 -28.16 6.83
C LEU A 527 3.96 -29.34 7.71
N CYS A 528 5.15 -29.85 7.47
CA CYS A 528 5.88 -30.54 8.52
C CYS A 528 5.99 -29.55 9.69
N ARG A 529 5.25 -29.79 10.77
CA ARG A 529 5.20 -28.88 11.92
C ARG A 529 6.49 -29.12 12.68
N TYR A 530 7.35 -28.11 12.77
CA TYR A 530 8.58 -28.23 13.53
C TYR A 530 8.55 -27.33 14.77
N ARG A 531 9.01 -27.87 15.90
CA ARG A 531 9.38 -27.08 17.08
C ARG A 531 10.64 -26.31 16.71
N LEU A 532 10.53 -24.99 16.72
CA LEU A 532 11.62 -24.11 16.30
C LEU A 532 12.83 -24.28 17.22
N GLY A 533 14.02 -24.45 16.64
CA GLY A 533 15.26 -24.49 17.40
C GLY A 533 15.72 -23.11 17.86
N SER A 534 16.80 -23.06 18.64
CA SER A 534 17.57 -21.83 18.82
C SER A 534 18.39 -21.55 17.56
N TRP A 535 18.54 -20.28 17.19
CA TRP A 535 19.53 -19.89 16.17
C TRP A 535 20.94 -20.18 16.68
N GLY A 536 21.75 -20.82 15.84
CA GLY A 536 23.18 -21.03 16.06
C GLY A 536 23.95 -19.71 16.05
N ARG A 537 25.25 -19.79 16.38
CA ARG A 537 26.14 -18.62 16.31
C ARG A 537 26.30 -18.18 14.86
N CYS A 538 26.51 -16.88 14.66
CA CYS A 538 26.88 -16.34 13.36
C CYS A 538 28.22 -16.95 12.91
N ASP A 539 28.22 -17.61 11.76
CA ASP A 539 29.45 -17.95 11.04
C ASP A 539 30.04 -16.67 10.43
N VAL A 540 31.22 -16.30 10.91
CA VAL A 540 31.93 -15.08 10.53
C VAL A 540 32.47 -15.15 9.10
N ALA A 541 32.67 -16.36 8.54
CA ALA A 541 33.16 -16.54 7.17
C ALA A 541 32.03 -16.41 6.13
N THR A 542 30.83 -16.94 6.40
CA THR A 542 29.70 -16.90 5.46
C THR A 542 28.68 -15.81 5.76
N GLY A 543 28.72 -15.18 6.95
CA GLY A 543 27.75 -14.17 7.39
C GLY A 543 26.35 -14.76 7.65
N LYS A 544 26.27 -16.06 7.94
CA LYS A 544 25.02 -16.82 8.10
C LYS A 544 24.90 -17.45 9.49
N GLN A 545 23.68 -17.77 9.87
CA GLN A 545 23.33 -18.51 11.09
C GLN A 545 22.24 -19.53 10.73
N ASP A 546 22.34 -20.71 11.33
CA ASP A 546 21.44 -21.84 11.08
C ASP A 546 20.55 -22.11 12.31
N ARG A 547 19.30 -22.50 12.08
CA ARG A 547 18.37 -22.99 13.11
C ARG A 547 17.89 -24.37 12.70
N VAL A 548 18.07 -25.36 13.58
CA VAL A 548 17.55 -26.72 13.34
C VAL A 548 16.20 -26.84 14.03
N ASP A 549 15.13 -26.94 13.24
CA ASP A 549 13.78 -27.17 13.75
C ASP A 549 13.50 -28.70 13.79
N GLN A 550 12.85 -29.18 14.85
CA GLN A 550 12.62 -30.61 15.13
C GLN A 550 11.15 -31.00 14.90
N LEU A 551 10.87 -32.10 14.21
CA LEU A 551 9.51 -32.47 13.79
C LEU A 551 8.58 -32.72 15.00
N VAL A 552 7.36 -32.22 14.92
CA VAL A 552 6.30 -32.37 15.92
C VAL A 552 5.39 -33.54 15.51
N SER A 553 5.02 -34.37 16.48
CA SER A 553 4.06 -35.45 16.34
C SER A 553 2.72 -34.94 15.78
N GLY A 554 2.17 -35.61 14.77
CA GLY A 554 0.96 -35.18 14.06
C GLY A 554 1.22 -34.30 12.83
N SER A 555 2.47 -34.22 12.35
CA SER A 555 2.80 -33.63 11.05
C SER A 555 2.36 -34.54 9.89
N PHE A 556 1.84 -33.95 8.80
CA PHE A 556 1.35 -34.69 7.63
C PHE A 556 2.54 -35.24 6.79
N PRO A 557 2.72 -36.56 6.67
CA PRO A 557 3.87 -37.14 5.95
C PRO A 557 3.74 -37.00 4.41
N PRO A 558 4.85 -37.07 3.65
CA PRO A 558 6.21 -37.35 4.10
C PRO A 558 6.94 -36.11 4.63
N CYS A 559 7.55 -36.25 5.82
CA CYS A 559 8.31 -35.19 6.50
C CYS A 559 9.68 -35.70 6.93
N THR A 560 10.69 -34.83 6.92
CA THR A 560 11.99 -35.10 7.52
C THR A 560 11.93 -34.88 9.04
N ASN A 561 12.64 -35.69 9.82
CA ASN A 561 12.64 -35.61 11.29
C ASN A 561 13.15 -34.25 11.83
N SER A 562 13.94 -33.54 11.04
CA SER A 562 14.36 -32.17 11.30
C SER A 562 14.50 -31.40 9.98
N ARG A 563 14.53 -30.07 10.06
CA ARG A 563 14.97 -29.18 8.96
C ARG A 563 15.98 -28.17 9.47
N THR A 564 16.89 -27.73 8.61
CA THR A 564 17.78 -26.59 8.89
C THR A 564 17.29 -25.38 8.11
N ILE A 565 17.02 -24.27 8.79
CA ILE A 565 16.78 -22.97 8.15
C ILE A 565 18.03 -22.12 8.31
N THR A 566 18.55 -21.61 7.20
CA THR A 566 19.72 -20.73 7.15
C THR A 566 19.29 -19.30 6.83
N ARG A 567 19.70 -18.32 7.64
CA ARG A 567 19.52 -16.87 7.34
C ARG A 567 20.82 -16.09 7.54
N ARG A 568 20.85 -14.82 7.13
CA ARG A 568 21.97 -13.92 7.47
C ARG A 568 21.99 -13.57 8.96
N CYS A 569 23.17 -13.23 9.46
CA CYS A 569 23.31 -12.71 10.82
C CYS A 569 22.70 -11.31 10.93
N SER A 570 21.99 -11.06 12.03
CA SER A 570 21.37 -9.76 12.33
C SER A 570 22.38 -8.87 13.06
N GLY A 571 22.74 -7.72 12.49
CA GLY A 571 23.71 -6.77 13.06
C GLY A 571 25.08 -6.77 12.36
N PRO A 572 25.99 -5.86 12.77
CA PRO A 572 27.31 -5.72 12.13
C PRO A 572 28.16 -6.98 12.38
N ILE A 573 28.59 -7.64 11.30
CA ILE A 573 29.50 -8.78 11.36
C ILE A 573 30.82 -8.30 11.99
N PRO A 574 31.28 -8.90 13.11
CA PRO A 574 32.59 -8.57 13.68
C PRO A 574 33.66 -8.87 12.64
N ARG A 575 34.40 -7.85 12.18
CA ARG A 575 35.54 -8.06 11.28
C ARG A 575 36.51 -9.01 11.97
N ALA A 576 36.81 -10.14 11.33
CA ALA A 576 37.84 -11.05 11.82
C ALA A 576 39.16 -10.25 11.96
N PHE A 577 39.70 -10.23 13.17
CA PHE A 577 41.02 -9.66 13.43
C PHE A 577 42.07 -10.56 12.75
N VAL A 578 42.42 -10.22 11.51
CA VAL A 578 43.58 -10.82 10.83
C VAL A 578 44.82 -10.27 11.52
N SER A 579 45.31 -11.00 12.51
CA SER A 579 46.60 -10.72 13.14
C SER A 579 47.70 -10.88 12.08
N PRO A 580 48.61 -9.92 11.89
CA PRO A 580 49.65 -10.01 10.89
C PRO A 580 50.68 -11.07 11.28
N ILE A 581 50.59 -12.25 10.66
CA ILE A 581 51.62 -13.28 10.73
C ILE A 581 52.87 -12.73 10.05
N LYS A 582 53.89 -12.41 10.86
CA LYS A 582 55.25 -12.24 10.35
C LYS A 582 55.79 -13.61 9.91
N GLN A 583 56.05 -13.78 8.62
CA GLN A 583 56.98 -14.79 8.12
C GLN A 583 58.08 -14.13 7.27
N PRO A 584 59.27 -14.75 7.18
CA PRO A 584 60.46 -14.08 6.68
C PRO A 584 60.49 -14.02 5.15
N VAL A 585 61.11 -12.96 4.63
CA VAL A 585 61.42 -12.84 3.20
C VAL A 585 62.54 -13.81 2.84
N ASN A 586 62.27 -14.72 1.91
CA ASN A 586 63.29 -15.28 1.02
C ASN A 586 62.82 -15.02 -0.41
N GLY A 587 63.66 -14.35 -1.20
CA GLY A 587 63.24 -13.73 -2.45
C GLY A 587 63.25 -14.68 -3.65
N ILE A 588 62.37 -14.38 -4.61
CA ILE A 588 62.51 -14.72 -6.02
C ILE A 588 62.21 -13.44 -6.82
N ASN A 589 63.14 -13.05 -7.71
CA ASN A 589 62.94 -11.96 -8.66
C ASN A 589 62.05 -12.44 -9.81
N VAL A 590 61.04 -11.66 -10.20
CA VAL A 590 60.48 -11.70 -11.56
C VAL A 590 60.22 -10.27 -12.01
N ASN A 591 60.99 -9.80 -13.00
CA ASN A 591 60.71 -8.59 -13.75
C ASN A 591 59.65 -8.89 -14.82
N LEU A 592 58.61 -8.05 -14.92
CA LEU A 592 57.85 -7.85 -16.14
C LEU A 592 57.54 -6.35 -16.30
N HIS A 593 58.20 -5.71 -17.27
CA HIS A 593 57.74 -4.45 -17.85
C HIS A 593 56.50 -4.73 -18.73
N PHE A 594 55.61 -3.75 -18.89
CA PHE A 594 55.28 -3.18 -20.21
C PHE A 594 54.48 -1.87 -20.11
N ASN A 595 55.06 -0.83 -20.73
CA ASN A 595 54.54 0.42 -21.29
C ASN A 595 53.34 1.18 -20.68
N ASP A 596 53.61 2.45 -20.35
CA ASP A 596 52.68 3.57 -20.53
C ASP A 596 52.46 3.88 -22.03
N ASP A 597 51.26 4.34 -22.41
CA ASP A 597 51.08 5.34 -23.48
C ASP A 597 49.74 6.10 -23.34
N ALA A 598 49.80 7.19 -22.56
CA ALA A 598 49.41 8.55 -22.93
C ALA A 598 48.07 8.91 -23.64
N LEU A 599 47.39 9.90 -23.01
CA LEU A 599 46.68 11.09 -23.56
C LEU A 599 45.15 11.12 -23.75
N GLY A 600 44.56 12.25 -23.30
CA GLY A 600 43.15 12.62 -23.54
C GLY A 600 42.50 13.47 -22.43
N GLN A 601 43.02 14.67 -22.13
CA GLN A 601 42.43 15.59 -21.13
C GLN A 601 41.25 16.41 -21.69
N GLU A 602 40.33 16.86 -20.84
CA GLU A 602 40.10 18.31 -20.67
C GLU A 602 39.40 18.73 -19.35
N ASN A 603 39.93 19.81 -18.76
CA ASN A 603 39.28 20.84 -17.94
C ASN A 603 38.66 20.54 -16.54
N MET A 604 39.51 20.65 -15.50
CA MET A 604 39.14 21.27 -14.21
C MET A 604 39.20 22.80 -14.28
N ARG A 605 38.39 23.52 -13.47
CA ARG A 605 38.87 24.73 -12.75
C ARG A 605 37.94 25.25 -11.63
N LEU A 606 38.59 25.84 -10.59
CA LEU A 606 38.06 26.76 -9.55
C LEU A 606 37.14 26.12 -8.47
N LEU A 607 37.51 25.99 -7.19
CA LEU A 607 38.27 26.91 -6.31
C LEU A 607 39.05 26.20 -5.18
N ASN A 608 40.29 26.64 -4.94
CA ASN A 608 40.93 26.58 -3.61
C ASN A 608 40.27 27.65 -2.70
N GLY A 609 40.26 27.60 -1.37
CA GLY A 609 40.84 26.65 -0.42
C GLY A 609 41.35 27.39 0.83
N ASN A 610 41.39 26.74 2.00
CA ASN A 610 42.30 27.12 3.09
C ASN A 610 42.38 26.02 4.18
N ARG A 611 43.56 25.39 4.31
CA ARG A 611 43.98 24.63 5.49
C ARG A 611 45.04 25.44 6.23
N LYS A 612 45.08 25.40 7.57
CA LYS A 612 46.36 25.29 8.31
C LYS A 612 46.21 25.01 9.81
N PHE A 613 47.11 24.13 10.30
CA PHE A 613 47.46 23.79 11.70
C PHE A 613 46.35 23.21 12.61
N GLY A 614 46.64 22.26 13.51
CA GLY A 614 47.88 21.50 13.77
C GLY A 614 47.70 20.49 14.93
N ASN A 615 48.36 19.33 14.87
CA ASN A 615 48.19 18.23 15.85
C ASN A 615 48.82 18.52 17.22
N LEU A 616 48.26 17.96 18.31
CA LEU A 616 49.03 17.23 19.35
C LEU A 616 48.14 16.41 20.32
N LEU A 617 48.73 15.42 20.98
CA LEU A 617 48.08 14.30 21.69
C LEU A 617 48.15 14.40 23.22
N ASN A 618 47.14 13.81 23.88
CA ASN A 618 47.16 13.13 25.21
C ASN A 618 48.04 13.66 26.35
N ARG A 619 47.41 13.92 27.52
CA ARG A 619 47.86 13.41 28.83
C ARG A 619 46.72 13.34 29.87
N ARG A 620 46.96 12.57 30.95
CA ARG A 620 45.98 12.10 31.95
C ARG A 620 46.10 12.83 33.31
N HIS A 621 45.00 12.70 34.06
CA HIS A 621 44.88 12.49 35.52
C HIS A 621 44.89 13.67 36.53
N ASP A 622 43.82 13.63 37.34
CA ASP A 622 43.68 13.81 38.79
C ASP A 622 43.92 15.18 39.47
N LEU A 623 42.86 15.67 40.15
CA LEU A 623 42.86 15.82 41.62
C LEU A 623 41.44 16.14 42.20
N PHE A 624 40.90 15.22 43.02
CA PHE A 624 40.06 15.35 44.25
C PHE A 624 38.91 16.41 44.39
N ALA A 625 37.90 16.31 45.29
CA ALA A 625 37.10 15.25 45.96
C ALA A 625 36.35 15.87 47.18
N ASN A 626 35.27 15.23 47.66
CA ASN A 626 34.49 15.50 48.91
C ASN A 626 33.59 16.77 48.87
N MET A 627 32.42 16.88 49.52
CA MET A 627 31.63 16.10 50.52
C MET A 627 30.13 16.12 50.12
N LYS A 628 29.15 15.34 50.64
CA LYS A 628 29.04 14.14 51.52
C LYS A 628 27.59 13.58 51.38
N SER A 629 27.33 12.36 51.87
CA SER A 629 25.98 11.88 52.25
C SER A 629 25.79 11.90 53.78
N PRO A 630 24.57 11.60 54.29
CA PRO A 630 24.47 10.41 55.15
C PRO A 630 23.23 9.54 54.88
N LEU A 631 23.39 8.24 55.17
CA LEU A 631 22.33 7.24 55.30
C LEU A 631 21.81 7.20 56.74
N LEU A 632 20.54 6.82 56.93
CA LEU A 632 20.09 6.07 58.10
C LEU A 632 18.88 5.20 57.74
N ASP A 633 18.92 3.95 58.20
CA ASP A 633 17.94 2.89 57.96
C ASP A 633 17.25 2.51 59.28
N ARG A 634 15.94 2.20 59.25
CA ARG A 634 15.27 1.25 60.17
C ARG A 634 13.80 0.97 59.81
N THR A 635 13.59 -0.21 59.19
CA THR A 635 12.62 -1.27 59.56
C THR A 635 11.20 -0.98 60.13
N GLN A 636 10.21 -1.62 59.48
CA GLN A 636 8.95 -2.23 59.98
C GLN A 636 7.83 -1.38 60.63
N PHE A 637 6.63 -1.41 60.03
CA PHE A 637 5.38 -1.87 60.69
C PHE A 637 4.32 -2.36 59.66
N ARG A 638 3.22 -2.97 60.13
CA ARG A 638 2.30 -3.88 59.41
C ARG A 638 1.03 -3.25 58.81
N ASP A 639 0.39 -4.06 57.94
CA ASP A 639 -0.99 -4.04 57.42
C ASP A 639 -2.09 -3.34 58.23
N ARG A 640 -2.91 -2.56 57.50
CA ARG A 640 -4.36 -2.74 57.21
C ARG A 640 -4.81 -1.51 56.39
N SER A 641 -5.53 -1.58 55.28
CA SER A 641 -6.13 -2.67 54.51
C SER A 641 -6.17 -2.24 53.03
N ALA A 642 -5.80 -3.11 52.10
CA ALA A 642 -5.66 -2.83 50.67
C ALA A 642 -6.07 -4.04 49.82
#